data_AF-A0AAD6Y294-F1
#
_entry.id   AF-A0AAD6Y294-F1
#
_cell.length_a   1.000
_cell.length_b   1.000
_cell.length_c   1.000
_cell.angle_alpha   90.00
_cell.angle_beta   90.00
_cell.angle_gamma   90.00
#
_symmetry.space_group_name_H-M   'P 1'
#
loop_
_entity.id
_entity.type
_entity.pdbx_description
1 polymer ?
#
loop_
_entity_poly.entity_id
_entity_poly.type
_entity_poly.pdbx_seq_one_letter_code
_entity_poly.pdbx_strand_id
1 'polypeptide(L)'
;MPEMVDAYIRYCAEQETPARPQDAPQPGPPTVEEVYEIIVVDMFDTSQVDVKLNPRGGGIAPALVLEGLVPCTPYKPDVAVTVRVLEAFHVLHARAPQLAIQPYVKSLCDLHGHACPACMYKLEGEDELIFNMLTTMDGNDSLKRVLRRHPSDGEGDGEPTLGRSKERVDNRDASDGYYLSRERVDAWVKTRLGEILPTEAHPVRVFNNVFRLLIVYQGEDNPCADRWKNMMWGIFDETGVFLALCRHGFVLVIADMIRSGELAKYPLAVVQELLDVFGMKLGAGYDIGCHFDATVRNSQLGDQARANKLKCLVGSFHGHAHNRLCQLSFLPNYVEGMGLEDLEGCERYFSRSNALAKSCRYASRFHRQQEITTYAKHFDSFETYANLSKFLCTNYRQALTILKTEPALRDWMRQESVESFDEFQQWLLEENEYLVGLKHAAKTNVETLEMEYVQKLVNLSASEAKYTVVQEQARRARADHAAYTPGISKAELARRHAKEKVEKDLESVQSLEVQLDVAERWTAESPKWVSTVVEIKKRKYQLALDALELLIVERIFELTKMNQSQTGYKLRKHIAKALQARSKAVKTAIDNYNSAAGLLDPPMPHLGWEQVVEYAFLADFDILRDTRAEVQSCSWARPAYRLAMDRHFRILRAREEIKRLNVEIPRVVLRRKEQELGDGTGKTEEEAEADRGLALQVRRYRERRGVRATPRPENTQES
;
A
#
# COMPACT_ATOMS: atom_id res chain seq x y z
N MET A 1 41.41 -37.25 2.99
CA MET A 1 41.88 -36.61 1.73
C MET A 1 41.95 -37.62 0.58
N PRO A 2 42.66 -38.77 0.67
CA PRO A 2 42.71 -39.75 -0.43
C PRO A 2 41.33 -40.23 -0.89
N GLU A 3 40.44 -40.50 0.06
CA GLU A 3 39.06 -40.95 -0.23
C GLU A 3 38.21 -39.90 -0.95
N MET A 4 38.46 -38.60 -0.75
CA MET A 4 37.77 -37.53 -1.50
C MET A 4 38.30 -37.42 -2.93
N VAL A 5 39.59 -37.72 -3.15
CA VAL A 5 40.17 -37.79 -4.50
C VAL A 5 39.56 -38.96 -5.28
N ASP A 6 39.46 -40.12 -4.64
CA ASP A 6 38.81 -41.29 -5.23
C ASP A 6 37.32 -41.04 -5.54
N ALA A 7 36.62 -40.36 -4.63
CA ALA A 7 35.24 -39.92 -4.85
C ALA A 7 35.12 -38.93 -6.02
N TYR A 8 36.01 -37.95 -6.12
CA TYR A 8 36.02 -36.98 -7.21
C TYR A 8 36.29 -37.65 -8.57
N ILE A 9 37.24 -38.57 -8.63
CA ILE A 9 37.55 -39.33 -9.85
C ILE A 9 36.33 -40.16 -10.30
N ARG A 10 35.61 -40.78 -9.35
CA ARG A 10 34.37 -41.51 -9.65
C ARG A 10 33.26 -40.58 -10.14
N TYR A 11 33.05 -39.44 -9.47
CA TYR A 11 32.11 -38.42 -9.92
C TYR A 11 32.40 -37.99 -11.37
N CYS A 12 33.66 -37.70 -11.72
CA CYS A 12 34.05 -37.35 -13.08
C CYS A 12 33.76 -38.49 -14.09
N ALA A 13 34.08 -39.74 -13.74
CA ALA A 13 33.82 -40.90 -14.62
C ALA A 13 32.32 -41.14 -14.89
N GLU A 14 31.46 -40.81 -13.92
CA GLU A 14 30.00 -40.92 -14.06
C GLU A 14 29.41 -39.80 -14.93
N GLN A 15 30.05 -38.62 -15.01
CA GLN A 15 29.62 -37.51 -15.88
C GLN A 15 29.98 -37.73 -17.36
N GLU A 16 30.98 -38.58 -17.68
CA GLU A 16 31.45 -38.83 -19.05
C GLU A 16 30.74 -39.99 -19.77
N THR A 17 29.84 -40.73 -19.10
CA THR A 17 29.15 -41.88 -19.70
C THR A 17 27.76 -41.50 -20.25
N PRO A 18 27.46 -41.68 -21.55
CA PRO A 18 26.09 -41.60 -22.05
C PRO A 18 25.29 -42.79 -21.51
N ALA A 19 24.15 -42.51 -20.87
CA ALA A 19 23.08 -43.43 -20.44
C ALA A 19 23.46 -44.93 -20.33
N ARG A 20 23.56 -45.44 -19.09
CA ARG A 20 23.63 -46.89 -18.82
C ARG A 20 22.53 -47.65 -19.59
N PRO A 21 22.84 -48.81 -20.20
CA PRO A 21 21.82 -49.77 -20.62
C PRO A 21 20.98 -50.20 -19.41
N GLN A 22 19.66 -50.30 -19.58
CA GLN A 22 18.68 -50.61 -18.52
C GLN A 22 18.77 -52.03 -17.93
N ASP A 23 19.72 -52.87 -18.35
CA ASP A 23 19.76 -54.31 -18.02
C ASP A 23 20.98 -54.78 -17.19
N ALA A 24 21.66 -53.88 -16.47
CA ALA A 24 22.65 -54.32 -15.48
C ALA A 24 21.93 -54.78 -14.18
N PRO A 25 22.28 -55.95 -13.59
CA PRO A 25 21.62 -56.46 -12.40
C PRO A 25 21.75 -55.46 -11.25
N GLN A 26 20.61 -55.06 -10.68
CA GLN A 26 20.58 -54.09 -9.58
C GLN A 26 21.29 -54.67 -8.35
N PRO A 27 22.21 -53.93 -7.71
CA PRO A 27 22.67 -54.28 -6.38
C PRO A 27 21.48 -54.20 -5.41
N GLY A 28 21.38 -55.18 -4.51
CA GLY A 28 20.26 -55.31 -3.55
C GLY A 28 20.03 -54.05 -2.69
N PRO A 29 18.85 -53.94 -2.05
CA PRO A 29 18.36 -52.69 -1.48
C PRO A 29 19.37 -52.10 -0.48
N PRO A 30 19.74 -50.80 -0.59
CA PRO A 30 20.60 -50.17 0.39
C PRO A 30 19.84 -50.01 1.71
N THR A 31 20.40 -50.64 2.74
CA THR A 31 20.03 -50.48 4.14
C THR A 31 20.49 -49.11 4.66
N VAL A 32 19.51 -48.30 5.07
CA VAL A 32 19.59 -47.02 5.81
C VAL A 32 20.19 -45.84 5.02
N GLU A 33 19.32 -45.05 4.40
CA GLU A 33 19.62 -43.71 3.85
C GLU A 33 19.51 -42.69 5.00
N GLU A 34 20.63 -42.18 5.51
CA GLU A 34 20.61 -40.98 6.35
C GLU A 34 20.51 -39.75 5.44
N VAL A 35 19.49 -38.92 5.66
CA VAL A 35 19.34 -37.63 4.99
C VAL A 35 20.16 -36.60 5.76
N TYR A 36 21.07 -35.93 5.07
CA TYR A 36 21.93 -34.91 5.64
C TYR A 36 21.65 -33.57 4.98
N GLU A 37 21.17 -32.61 5.77
CA GLU A 37 20.91 -31.26 5.32
C GLU A 37 22.22 -30.47 5.22
N ILE A 38 22.49 -29.85 4.07
CA ILE A 38 23.69 -29.05 3.85
C ILE A 38 23.40 -27.83 2.98
N ILE A 39 24.06 -26.71 3.26
CA ILE A 39 23.97 -25.51 2.44
C ILE A 39 24.96 -25.63 1.28
N VAL A 40 24.45 -25.55 0.06
CA VAL A 40 25.21 -25.67 -1.19
C VAL A 40 25.36 -24.31 -1.84
N VAL A 41 26.60 -23.86 -2.00
CA VAL A 41 26.99 -22.66 -2.76
C VAL A 41 27.35 -23.05 -4.19
N ASP A 42 26.58 -22.55 -5.15
CA ASP A 42 26.82 -22.67 -6.59
C ASP A 42 27.16 -21.29 -7.19
N MET A 43 27.58 -21.24 -8.46
CA MET A 43 28.16 -20.04 -9.09
C MET A 43 27.21 -18.83 -9.06
N PHE A 44 25.91 -19.14 -9.09
CA PHE A 44 24.85 -18.15 -9.06
C PHE A 44 23.68 -18.58 -8.16
N ASP A 45 23.90 -19.37 -7.10
CA ASP A 45 22.85 -19.63 -6.09
C ASP A 45 23.40 -20.18 -4.76
N THR A 46 22.63 -20.07 -3.68
CA THR A 46 22.86 -20.79 -2.42
C THR A 46 21.57 -21.53 -2.01
N SER A 47 21.64 -22.86 -1.86
CA SER A 47 20.47 -23.72 -1.63
C SER A 47 20.68 -24.70 -0.47
N GLN A 48 19.67 -24.94 0.35
CA GLN A 48 19.71 -26.02 1.33
C GLN A 48 19.28 -27.31 0.61
N VAL A 49 20.11 -28.34 0.70
CA VAL A 49 19.94 -29.60 -0.03
C VAL A 49 19.94 -30.77 0.95
N ASP A 50 18.92 -31.61 0.82
CA ASP A 50 18.81 -32.89 1.50
C ASP A 50 19.63 -33.91 0.73
N VAL A 51 20.85 -34.18 1.18
CA VAL A 51 21.71 -35.17 0.53
C VAL A 51 21.46 -36.53 1.15
N LYS A 52 21.07 -37.50 0.31
CA LYS A 52 20.92 -38.90 0.73
C LYS A 52 22.30 -39.53 0.80
N LEU A 53 22.80 -39.72 2.02
CA LEU A 53 24.12 -40.32 2.21
C LEU A 53 24.00 -41.84 2.19
N ASN A 54 24.82 -42.50 1.36
CA ASN A 54 25.09 -43.93 1.45
C ASN A 54 26.50 -44.12 2.00
N PRO A 55 26.68 -44.27 3.32
CA PRO A 55 27.99 -44.22 3.97
C PRO A 55 28.85 -45.49 3.77
N ARG A 56 28.61 -46.29 2.72
CA ARG A 56 29.44 -47.46 2.37
C ARG A 56 30.82 -47.03 1.81
N GLY A 57 31.65 -46.45 2.68
CA GLY A 57 33.11 -46.57 2.55
C GLY A 57 33.98 -45.31 2.58
N GLY A 58 33.61 -44.20 3.23
CA GLY A 58 34.54 -43.06 3.34
C GLY A 58 34.16 -41.87 4.24
N GLY A 59 33.07 -41.95 5.01
CA GLY A 59 32.58 -40.81 5.80
C GLY A 59 31.84 -39.76 4.95
N ILE A 60 31.38 -38.70 5.60
CA ILE A 60 30.45 -37.73 5.01
C ILE A 60 31.03 -36.92 3.85
N ALA A 61 32.32 -36.56 3.93
CA ALA A 61 32.93 -35.70 2.93
C ALA A 61 33.10 -36.39 1.56
N PRO A 62 33.60 -37.63 1.45
CA PRO A 62 33.58 -38.38 0.19
C PRO A 62 32.17 -38.64 -0.36
N ALA A 63 31.18 -38.85 0.52
CA ALA A 63 29.80 -39.04 0.10
C ALA A 63 29.21 -37.77 -0.55
N LEU A 64 29.49 -36.59 0.01
CA LEU A 64 29.12 -35.31 -0.63
C LEU A 64 29.83 -35.10 -1.97
N VAL A 65 31.11 -35.46 -2.08
CA VAL A 65 31.88 -35.30 -3.32
C VAL A 65 31.34 -36.19 -4.45
N LEU A 66 30.83 -37.39 -4.14
CA LEU A 66 30.15 -38.25 -5.12
C LEU A 66 28.87 -37.61 -5.69
N GLU A 67 28.22 -36.74 -4.92
CA GLU A 67 27.04 -35.98 -5.35
C GLU A 67 27.42 -34.65 -6.04
N GLY A 68 28.71 -34.42 -6.31
CA GLY A 68 29.20 -33.20 -6.94
C GLY A 68 29.32 -32.00 -5.99
N LEU A 69 29.36 -32.24 -4.68
CA LEU A 69 29.45 -31.24 -3.62
C LEU A 69 30.77 -31.37 -2.86
N VAL A 70 31.58 -30.32 -2.86
CA VAL A 70 32.85 -30.29 -2.12
C VAL A 70 32.63 -29.59 -0.77
N PRO A 71 32.72 -30.31 0.36
CA PRO A 71 32.43 -29.74 1.67
C PRO A 71 33.51 -28.76 2.11
N CYS A 72 33.09 -27.69 2.80
CA CYS A 72 33.99 -26.70 3.39
C CYS A 72 34.69 -27.22 4.66
N THR A 73 34.14 -28.25 5.31
CA THR A 73 34.77 -28.95 6.44
C THR A 73 34.63 -30.47 6.30
N PRO A 74 35.65 -31.27 6.70
CA PRO A 74 35.67 -32.70 6.37
C PRO A 74 34.85 -33.62 7.29
N TYR A 75 34.42 -33.15 8.47
CA TYR A 75 33.82 -34.02 9.50
C TYR A 75 32.36 -33.69 9.83
N LYS A 76 32.01 -32.40 9.83
CA LYS A 76 30.65 -31.90 10.03
C LYS A 76 30.41 -30.72 9.09
N PRO A 77 30.21 -30.99 7.79
CA PRO A 77 30.02 -29.95 6.81
C PRO A 77 28.64 -29.33 6.96
N ASP A 78 28.58 -28.04 7.29
CA ASP A 78 27.35 -27.26 7.25
C ASP A 78 27.19 -26.58 5.86
N VAL A 79 28.33 -26.40 5.15
CA VAL A 79 28.41 -25.79 3.81
C VAL A 79 29.22 -26.66 2.85
N ALA A 80 28.76 -26.76 1.60
CA ALA A 80 29.50 -27.31 0.48
C ALA A 80 29.44 -26.39 -0.74
N VAL A 81 30.47 -26.46 -1.59
CA VAL A 81 30.54 -25.73 -2.86
C VAL A 81 30.39 -26.73 -3.99
N THR A 82 29.65 -26.40 -5.05
CA THR A 82 29.54 -27.33 -6.19
C THR A 82 30.88 -27.54 -6.88
N VAL A 83 31.13 -28.75 -7.39
CA VAL A 83 32.32 -29.05 -8.20
C VAL A 83 32.42 -28.09 -9.40
N ARG A 84 31.29 -27.67 -9.98
CA ARG A 84 31.23 -26.75 -11.12
C ARG A 84 31.78 -25.35 -10.81
N VAL A 85 31.56 -24.86 -9.59
CA VAL A 85 32.17 -23.60 -9.12
C VAL A 85 33.68 -23.74 -9.04
N LEU A 86 34.18 -24.85 -8.49
CA LEU A 86 35.61 -25.09 -8.39
C LEU A 86 36.26 -25.35 -9.77
N GLU A 87 35.54 -25.98 -10.68
CA GLU A 87 35.98 -26.19 -12.07
C GLU A 87 36.06 -24.86 -12.83
N ALA A 88 35.08 -23.97 -12.66
CA ALA A 88 35.12 -22.66 -13.27
C ALA A 88 36.25 -21.79 -12.70
N PHE A 89 36.52 -21.88 -11.39
CA PHE A 89 37.74 -21.31 -10.83
C PHE A 89 38.99 -21.86 -11.52
N HIS A 90 39.10 -23.17 -11.64
CA HIS A 90 40.25 -23.84 -12.24
C HIS A 90 40.48 -23.40 -13.69
N VAL A 91 39.42 -23.36 -14.51
CA VAL A 91 39.49 -22.90 -15.91
C VAL A 91 39.90 -21.44 -16.01
N LEU A 92 39.35 -20.56 -15.16
CA LEU A 92 39.69 -19.14 -15.14
C LEU A 92 41.13 -18.93 -14.67
N HIS A 93 41.57 -19.65 -13.64
CA HIS A 93 42.93 -19.61 -13.13
C HIS A 93 43.95 -20.13 -14.18
N ALA A 94 43.60 -21.18 -14.93
CA ALA A 94 44.45 -21.68 -16.01
C ALA A 94 44.63 -20.67 -17.16
N ARG A 95 43.62 -19.83 -17.42
CA ARG A 95 43.66 -18.78 -18.45
C ARG A 95 44.26 -17.46 -17.95
N ALA A 96 44.13 -17.19 -16.66
CA ALA A 96 44.64 -16.02 -15.99
C ALA A 96 45.27 -16.44 -14.64
N PRO A 97 46.54 -16.89 -14.64
CA PRO A 97 47.20 -17.40 -13.43
C PRO A 97 47.28 -16.40 -12.26
N GLN A 98 47.15 -15.10 -12.56
CA GLN A 98 47.03 -14.03 -11.57
C GLN A 98 45.66 -13.99 -10.83
N LEU A 99 44.63 -14.68 -11.34
CA LEU A 99 43.33 -14.79 -10.67
C LEU A 99 43.46 -15.76 -9.48
N ALA A 100 43.77 -15.25 -8.30
CA ALA A 100 43.81 -16.05 -7.09
C ALA A 100 42.41 -16.57 -6.70
N ILE A 101 42.35 -17.60 -5.84
CA ILE A 101 41.09 -18.14 -5.30
C ILE A 101 40.28 -17.05 -4.57
N GLN A 102 40.97 -16.14 -3.89
CA GLN A 102 40.34 -15.06 -3.12
C GLN A 102 39.46 -14.14 -3.98
N PRO A 103 39.93 -13.51 -5.09
CA PRO A 103 39.07 -12.71 -5.97
C PRO A 103 37.98 -13.51 -6.68
N TYR A 104 38.18 -14.80 -6.91
CA TYR A 104 37.13 -15.67 -7.46
C TYR A 104 35.98 -15.88 -6.45
N VAL A 105 36.32 -16.20 -5.19
CA VAL A 105 35.33 -16.31 -4.10
C VAL A 105 34.62 -14.97 -3.85
N LYS A 106 35.33 -13.83 -3.96
CA LYS A 106 34.70 -12.50 -3.89
C LYS A 106 33.70 -12.26 -5.01
N SER A 107 34.02 -12.70 -6.22
CA SER A 107 33.11 -12.61 -7.37
C SER A 107 31.84 -13.42 -7.10
N LEU A 108 31.95 -14.58 -6.45
CA LEU A 108 30.78 -15.33 -5.97
C LEU A 108 30.00 -14.49 -4.96
N CYS A 109 30.62 -13.99 -3.89
CA CYS A 109 29.94 -13.16 -2.88
C CYS A 109 29.25 -11.90 -3.48
N ASP A 110 29.87 -11.27 -4.47
CA ASP A 110 29.28 -10.14 -5.20
C ASP A 110 28.11 -10.55 -6.10
N LEU A 111 28.20 -11.73 -6.73
CA LEU A 111 27.09 -12.34 -7.47
C LEU A 111 25.90 -12.68 -6.56
N HIS A 112 26.11 -12.87 -5.25
CA HIS A 112 25.09 -13.11 -4.22
C HIS A 112 24.56 -11.82 -3.52
N GLY A 113 24.87 -10.60 -4.02
CA GLY A 113 24.86 -9.34 -3.26
C GLY A 113 23.53 -8.62 -2.91
N HIS A 114 23.67 -7.53 -2.13
CA HIS A 114 22.56 -6.75 -1.57
C HIS A 114 21.84 -5.82 -2.57
N ALA A 115 20.51 -5.89 -2.64
CA ALA A 115 19.68 -5.05 -3.53
C ALA A 115 19.83 -3.54 -3.28
N CYS A 116 20.05 -3.13 -2.03
CA CYS A 116 20.45 -1.78 -1.67
C CYS A 116 21.38 -1.82 -0.45
N PRO A 117 22.67 -1.44 -0.57
CA PRO A 117 23.60 -1.54 0.55
C PRO A 117 23.23 -0.61 1.72
N ALA A 118 22.70 0.58 1.43
CA ALA A 118 22.27 1.51 2.48
C ALA A 118 21.12 0.93 3.34
N CYS A 119 20.17 0.22 2.72
CA CYS A 119 19.06 -0.38 3.46
C CYS A 119 19.43 -1.71 4.13
N MET A 120 20.26 -2.52 3.49
CA MET A 120 20.35 -3.96 3.79
C MET A 120 21.69 -4.40 4.37
N TYR A 121 22.75 -3.61 4.21
CA TYR A 121 24.08 -3.97 4.71
C TYR A 121 24.24 -3.61 6.19
N LYS A 122 23.48 -4.25 7.09
CA LYS A 122 23.47 -3.91 8.53
C LYS A 122 24.81 -4.20 9.19
N LEU A 123 25.30 -3.22 9.97
CA LEU A 123 26.51 -3.34 10.76
C LEU A 123 26.19 -3.76 12.20
N GLU A 124 27.10 -4.48 12.82
CA GLU A 124 26.99 -4.82 14.24
C GLU A 124 27.09 -3.54 15.10
N GLY A 125 26.20 -3.41 16.09
CA GLY A 125 26.17 -2.26 16.99
C GLY A 125 25.69 -0.95 16.37
N GLU A 126 25.12 -0.96 15.16
CA GLU A 126 24.52 0.25 14.57
C GLU A 126 23.23 0.68 15.30
N ASP A 127 22.94 1.98 15.27
CA ASP A 127 21.73 2.52 15.88
C ASP A 127 20.46 1.94 15.23
N GLU A 128 19.47 1.59 16.06
CA GLU A 128 18.20 1.07 15.55
C GLU A 128 17.37 2.19 14.89
N LEU A 129 16.96 1.96 13.65
CA LEU A 129 16.06 2.86 12.92
C LEU A 129 14.59 2.57 13.26
N ILE A 130 13.78 3.63 13.35
CA ILE A 130 12.31 3.50 13.51
C ILE A 130 11.70 2.72 12.35
N PHE A 131 12.12 3.03 11.12
CA PHE A 131 11.82 2.24 9.94
C PHE A 131 13.11 1.63 9.39
N ASN A 132 13.16 0.30 9.36
CA ASN A 132 14.27 -0.46 8.79
C ASN A 132 14.43 -0.15 7.30
N MET A 133 13.30 0.02 6.60
CA MET A 133 13.26 0.44 5.21
C MET A 133 12.06 1.35 4.97
N LEU A 134 12.30 2.43 4.24
CA LEU A 134 11.27 3.26 3.65
C LEU A 134 11.12 2.88 2.18
N THR A 135 9.90 2.64 1.75
CA THR A 135 9.56 2.28 0.38
C THR A 135 8.48 3.21 -0.14
N THR A 136 8.46 3.41 -1.45
CA THR A 136 7.34 4.03 -2.16
C THR A 136 6.83 3.05 -3.20
N MET A 137 5.52 3.05 -3.44
CA MET A 137 4.90 2.19 -4.43
C MET A 137 3.79 2.93 -5.16
N ASP A 138 3.66 2.68 -6.45
CA ASP A 138 2.63 3.31 -7.27
C ASP A 138 2.43 2.57 -8.61
N GLY A 139 1.33 2.87 -9.30
CA GLY A 139 1.04 2.41 -10.65
C GLY A 139 1.38 3.42 -11.75
N ASN A 140 1.68 2.90 -12.94
CA ASN A 140 1.85 3.72 -14.13
C ASN A 140 1.30 3.02 -15.36
N ASP A 141 0.51 3.76 -16.12
CA ASP A 141 -0.21 3.28 -17.29
C ASP A 141 0.56 3.55 -18.61
N SER A 142 1.76 4.12 -18.57
CA SER A 142 2.51 4.43 -19.80
C SER A 142 2.97 3.17 -20.53
N LEU A 143 3.23 2.08 -19.80
CA LEU A 143 3.75 0.82 -20.33
C LEU A 143 2.64 -0.16 -20.78
N LYS A 144 1.48 0.31 -21.27
CA LYS A 144 0.42 -0.61 -21.76
C LYS A 144 0.88 -1.41 -22.97
N ARG A 145 0.34 -2.62 -23.11
CA ARG A 145 0.58 -3.54 -24.22
C ARG A 145 -0.73 -3.85 -24.93
N VAL A 146 -0.75 -3.70 -26.25
CA VAL A 146 -1.91 -4.04 -27.08
C VAL A 146 -2.02 -5.56 -27.21
N LEU A 147 -3.21 -6.10 -26.93
CA LEU A 147 -3.51 -7.50 -27.19
C LEU A 147 -3.75 -7.70 -28.68
N ARG A 148 -2.92 -8.51 -29.34
CA ARG A 148 -3.12 -8.80 -30.77
C ARG A 148 -4.30 -9.76 -30.93
N ARG A 149 -5.30 -9.40 -31.75
CA ARG A 149 -6.54 -10.18 -31.97
C ARG A 149 -6.80 -10.47 -33.44
N HIS A 150 -7.57 -11.53 -33.70
CA HIS A 150 -8.23 -11.78 -34.99
C HIS A 150 -9.23 -10.67 -35.30
N PRO A 151 -9.42 -10.34 -36.60
CA PRO A 151 -10.61 -9.60 -37.02
C PRO A 151 -11.85 -10.28 -36.44
N SER A 152 -12.85 -9.50 -36.03
CA SER A 152 -14.11 -10.02 -35.54
C SER A 152 -14.91 -10.64 -36.68
N ASP A 153 -15.43 -11.86 -36.49
CA ASP A 153 -16.25 -12.56 -37.50
C ASP A 153 -17.72 -12.07 -37.54
N GLY A 154 -18.03 -10.89 -36.96
CA GLY A 154 -19.38 -10.39 -36.79
C GLY A 154 -19.77 -9.30 -37.80
N GLU A 155 -20.47 -9.68 -38.86
CA GLU A 155 -21.40 -8.78 -39.56
C GLU A 155 -22.72 -8.79 -38.78
N GLY A 156 -22.98 -7.77 -37.96
CA GLY A 156 -24.25 -7.63 -37.25
C GLY A 156 -24.30 -6.35 -36.41
N ASP A 157 -25.42 -5.63 -36.49
CA ASP A 157 -25.65 -4.28 -35.96
C ASP A 157 -25.77 -4.20 -34.42
N GLY A 158 -24.78 -4.73 -33.69
CA GLY A 158 -24.67 -4.67 -32.24
C GLY A 158 -23.21 -4.59 -31.78
N GLU A 159 -22.96 -4.11 -30.55
CA GLU A 159 -21.64 -3.69 -30.03
C GLU A 159 -20.42 -4.49 -30.55
N PRO A 160 -19.30 -3.79 -30.87
CA PRO A 160 -18.13 -4.41 -31.50
C PRO A 160 -17.55 -5.53 -30.63
N THR A 161 -17.74 -6.78 -31.05
CA THR A 161 -17.20 -7.96 -30.41
C THR A 161 -15.72 -8.12 -30.77
N LEU A 162 -14.82 -8.01 -29.78
CA LEU A 162 -13.38 -8.17 -29.99
C LEU A 162 -13.03 -9.62 -30.39
N GLY A 163 -12.34 -9.83 -31.52
CA GLY A 163 -11.93 -11.16 -31.98
C GLY A 163 -10.96 -11.91 -31.03
N ARG A 164 -10.75 -13.20 -31.27
CA ARG A 164 -9.90 -14.08 -30.43
C ARG A 164 -8.44 -13.62 -30.42
N SER A 165 -7.69 -13.91 -29.34
CA SER A 165 -6.26 -13.61 -29.25
C SER A 165 -5.46 -14.30 -30.37
N LYS A 166 -4.52 -13.56 -30.99
CA LYS A 166 -3.52 -14.05 -31.96
C LYS A 166 -2.16 -14.34 -31.31
N GLU A 167 -2.03 -14.13 -30.00
CA GLU A 167 -0.74 -14.23 -29.34
C GLU A 167 -0.32 -15.69 -29.18
N ARG A 168 0.91 -15.99 -29.55
CA ARG A 168 1.52 -17.28 -29.24
C ARG A 168 1.77 -17.35 -27.75
N VAL A 169 1.48 -18.50 -27.15
CA VAL A 169 1.85 -18.79 -25.76
C VAL A 169 3.38 -18.78 -25.67
N ASP A 170 3.92 -17.96 -24.78
CA ASP A 170 5.36 -17.85 -24.51
C ASP A 170 5.59 -18.19 -23.04
N ASN A 171 6.22 -19.34 -22.80
CA ASN A 171 6.46 -19.89 -21.46
C ASN A 171 7.78 -19.42 -20.86
N ARG A 172 8.56 -18.59 -21.57
CA ARG A 172 9.81 -18.05 -21.05
C ARG A 172 9.52 -17.00 -19.99
N ASP A 173 10.33 -17.00 -18.94
CA ASP A 173 10.25 -16.00 -17.88
C ASP A 173 11.31 -14.91 -18.09
N ALA A 174 10.86 -13.66 -18.15
CA ALA A 174 11.71 -12.47 -18.22
C ALA A 174 11.62 -11.63 -16.94
N SER A 175 10.97 -12.15 -15.90
CA SER A 175 10.81 -11.49 -14.60
C SER A 175 12.14 -11.12 -13.96
N ASP A 176 13.13 -12.01 -14.11
CA ASP A 176 14.42 -11.99 -13.43
C ASP A 176 14.31 -11.56 -11.94
N GLY A 177 13.29 -12.07 -11.24
CA GLY A 177 13.06 -11.79 -9.82
C GLY A 177 12.53 -10.38 -9.50
N TYR A 178 12.31 -9.54 -10.51
CA TYR A 178 11.65 -8.24 -10.35
C TYR A 178 10.13 -8.35 -10.38
N TYR A 179 9.56 -9.31 -11.12
CA TYR A 179 8.11 -9.40 -11.30
C TYR A 179 7.43 -10.36 -10.33
N LEU A 180 6.30 -9.92 -9.76
CA LEU A 180 5.33 -10.82 -9.16
C LEU A 180 4.61 -11.64 -10.23
N SER A 181 4.37 -12.92 -9.91
CA SER A 181 3.55 -13.79 -10.76
C SER A 181 2.10 -13.29 -10.79
N ARG A 182 1.39 -13.58 -11.89
CA ARG A 182 -0.03 -13.20 -12.02
C ARG A 182 -0.86 -13.91 -10.97
N GLU A 183 -0.52 -15.16 -10.65
CA GLU A 183 -1.18 -16.00 -9.66
C GLU A 183 -1.09 -15.36 -8.25
N ARG A 184 0.08 -14.82 -7.88
CA ARG A 184 0.27 -14.16 -6.58
C ARG A 184 -0.52 -12.87 -6.47
N VAL A 185 -0.63 -12.10 -7.56
CA VAL A 185 -1.46 -10.89 -7.58
C VAL A 185 -2.96 -11.25 -7.56
N ASP A 186 -3.36 -12.26 -8.32
CA ASP A 186 -4.76 -12.67 -8.45
C ASP A 186 -5.31 -13.39 -7.21
N ALA A 187 -4.44 -13.79 -6.28
CA ALA A 187 -4.83 -14.18 -4.93
C ALA A 187 -5.68 -13.09 -4.23
N TRP A 188 -5.46 -11.82 -4.57
CA TRP A 188 -6.08 -10.65 -3.94
C TRP A 188 -7.27 -10.05 -4.71
N VAL A 189 -7.89 -10.77 -5.66
CA VAL A 189 -9.06 -10.27 -6.42
C VAL A 189 -10.32 -10.18 -5.54
N LYS A 190 -11.15 -9.14 -5.78
CA LYS A 190 -12.34 -8.75 -4.98
C LYS A 190 -13.30 -9.88 -4.59
N THR A 191 -13.47 -10.91 -5.43
CA THR A 191 -14.36 -12.05 -5.12
C THR A 191 -13.92 -12.83 -3.87
N ARG A 192 -12.63 -12.79 -3.47
CA ARG A 192 -12.13 -13.35 -2.20
C ARG A 192 -12.01 -12.34 -1.06
N LEU A 193 -12.04 -11.04 -1.36
CA LEU A 193 -12.00 -9.97 -0.35
C LEU A 193 -13.38 -9.69 0.26
N GLY A 194 -14.45 -9.85 -0.53
CA GLY A 194 -15.82 -9.57 -0.09
C GLY A 194 -16.40 -10.54 0.96
N GLU A 195 -15.80 -11.72 1.15
CA GLU A 195 -16.24 -12.71 2.15
C GLU A 195 -15.64 -12.45 3.55
N ILE A 196 -14.71 -11.48 3.71
CA ILE A 196 -13.83 -11.40 4.90
C ILE A 196 -13.77 -10.01 5.54
N LEU A 197 -14.27 -8.94 4.89
CA LEU A 197 -14.20 -7.58 5.43
C LEU A 197 -15.31 -7.33 6.49
N PRO A 198 -14.97 -7.01 7.75
CA PRO A 198 -15.94 -6.53 8.73
C PRO A 198 -16.41 -5.11 8.36
N THR A 199 -17.70 -4.85 8.55
CA THR A 199 -18.40 -3.62 8.13
C THR A 199 -18.23 -2.43 9.08
N GLU A 200 -17.47 -2.55 10.17
CA GLU A 200 -17.45 -1.53 11.22
C GLU A 200 -16.10 -0.83 11.40
N ALA A 201 -16.16 0.50 11.37
CA ALA A 201 -15.04 1.41 11.58
C ALA A 201 -14.89 1.73 13.08
N HIS A 202 -13.71 1.47 13.65
CA HIS A 202 -13.41 1.85 15.04
C HIS A 202 -12.22 2.83 15.12
N PRO A 203 -12.31 3.87 15.96
CA PRO A 203 -11.16 4.72 16.26
C PRO A 203 -10.10 3.89 17.01
N VAL A 204 -8.86 3.92 16.54
CA VAL A 204 -7.74 3.24 17.22
C VAL A 204 -6.78 4.29 17.74
N ARG A 205 -6.49 4.17 19.03
CA ARG A 205 -5.45 4.94 19.72
C ARG A 205 -4.09 4.34 19.38
N VAL A 206 -3.22 5.10 18.72
CA VAL A 206 -1.86 4.63 18.42
C VAL A 206 -0.90 5.32 19.39
N PHE A 207 -0.16 4.52 20.15
CA PHE A 207 0.96 4.99 20.97
C PHE A 207 2.16 5.25 20.06
N ASN A 208 2.74 6.46 20.13
CA ASN A 208 4.06 6.71 19.57
C ASN A 208 5.04 7.01 20.72
N ASN A 209 6.26 6.48 20.65
CA ASN A 209 7.19 6.48 21.79
C ASN A 209 7.75 7.87 22.16
N VAL A 210 7.51 8.89 21.33
CA VAL A 210 7.90 10.30 21.56
C VAL A 210 6.71 11.26 21.62
N PHE A 211 5.52 10.83 21.19
CA PHE A 211 4.35 11.67 21.04
C PHE A 211 3.18 11.06 21.82
N ARG A 212 2.58 11.83 22.72
CA ARG A 212 1.28 11.49 23.32
C ARG A 212 0.27 11.08 22.23
N LEU A 213 -0.67 10.24 22.64
CA LEU A 213 -1.78 9.63 21.91
C LEU A 213 -2.31 10.44 20.70
N LEU A 214 -2.08 9.99 19.46
CA LEU A 214 -2.78 10.53 18.28
C LEU A 214 -3.97 9.62 17.92
N ILE A 215 -5.13 10.20 17.62
CA ILE A 215 -6.31 9.43 17.19
C ILE A 215 -6.26 9.26 15.67
N VAL A 216 -6.16 8.00 15.22
CA VAL A 216 -6.17 7.65 13.79
C VAL A 216 -7.54 7.05 13.44
N TYR A 217 -8.24 7.66 12.47
CA TYR A 217 -9.47 7.08 11.92
C TYR A 217 -9.16 5.96 10.95
N GLN A 218 -9.78 4.80 11.18
CA GLN A 218 -9.71 3.62 10.33
C GLN A 218 -11.12 3.31 9.81
N GLY A 219 -11.31 3.18 8.49
CA GLY A 219 -12.59 2.76 7.91
C GLY A 219 -12.91 3.37 6.53
N GLU A 220 -13.91 2.78 5.87
CA GLU A 220 -14.35 3.05 4.49
C GLU A 220 -14.82 4.49 4.22
N ASP A 221 -15.14 5.27 5.26
CA ASP A 221 -15.50 6.70 5.18
C ASP A 221 -14.26 7.62 5.13
N ASN A 222 -13.32 7.30 4.23
CA ASN A 222 -12.26 8.24 3.86
C ASN A 222 -12.73 9.05 2.63
N PRO A 223 -13.00 10.36 2.77
CA PRO A 223 -13.50 11.20 1.67
C PRO A 223 -12.50 11.34 0.49
N CYS A 224 -11.29 10.77 0.60
CA CYS A 224 -10.30 10.73 -0.47
C CYS A 224 -10.53 9.60 -1.50
N ALA A 225 -11.49 8.68 -1.27
CA ALA A 225 -11.71 7.49 -2.12
C ALA A 225 -12.30 7.78 -3.52
N ASP A 226 -13.11 8.83 -3.68
CA ASP A 226 -13.94 9.04 -4.88
C ASP A 226 -13.20 9.54 -6.14
N ARG A 227 -11.86 9.63 -6.10
CA ARG A 227 -11.09 10.31 -7.16
C ARG A 227 -10.45 9.43 -8.23
N TRP A 228 -10.49 8.11 -8.11
CA TRP A 228 -9.66 7.21 -8.91
C TRP A 228 -10.48 6.14 -9.64
N LYS A 229 -11.23 6.57 -10.66
CA LYS A 229 -11.86 5.67 -11.65
C LYS A 229 -11.33 6.02 -13.04
N ASN A 230 -10.33 5.26 -13.50
CA ASN A 230 -9.87 5.36 -14.89
C ASN A 230 -10.78 4.50 -15.78
N MET A 231 -11.43 5.14 -16.75
CA MET A 231 -12.19 4.47 -17.80
C MET A 231 -11.20 3.76 -18.74
N MET A 232 -11.41 2.48 -19.01
CA MET A 232 -10.39 1.63 -19.60
C MET A 232 -10.86 0.97 -20.89
N TRP A 233 -10.01 1.04 -21.91
CA TRP A 233 -10.29 0.54 -23.25
C TRP A 233 -9.89 -0.94 -23.36
N GLY A 234 -10.79 -1.81 -23.81
CA GLY A 234 -10.59 -3.27 -23.91
C GLY A 234 -9.52 -3.75 -24.91
N ILE A 235 -8.73 -2.83 -25.48
CA ILE A 235 -7.63 -3.10 -26.42
C ILE A 235 -6.36 -3.58 -25.74
N PHE A 236 -6.13 -3.21 -24.47
CA PHE A 236 -4.89 -3.53 -23.75
C PHE A 236 -5.04 -4.79 -22.89
N ASP A 237 -4.06 -5.70 -22.94
CA ASP A 237 -3.99 -6.83 -22.01
C ASP A 237 -3.32 -6.37 -20.71
N GLU A 238 -2.06 -5.95 -20.80
CA GLU A 238 -1.37 -5.18 -19.75
C GLU A 238 -1.70 -3.70 -19.93
N THR A 239 -2.23 -3.09 -18.89
CA THR A 239 -2.65 -1.68 -18.85
C THR A 239 -1.58 -0.78 -18.23
N GLY A 240 -0.49 -1.37 -17.72
CA GLY A 240 0.56 -0.67 -17.01
C GLY A 240 1.43 -1.60 -16.19
N VAL A 241 2.18 -1.01 -15.26
CA VAL A 241 2.91 -1.70 -14.20
C VAL A 241 2.60 -1.03 -12.87
N PHE A 242 2.60 -1.82 -11.79
CA PHE A 242 2.63 -1.34 -10.42
C PHE A 242 4.00 -1.71 -9.84
N LEU A 243 4.71 -0.79 -9.20
CA LEU A 243 6.06 -1.08 -8.70
C LEU A 243 6.29 -0.51 -7.31
N ALA A 244 7.30 -1.04 -6.62
CA ALA A 244 7.82 -0.47 -5.38
C ALA A 244 9.33 -0.23 -5.47
N LEU A 245 9.78 0.89 -4.90
CA LEU A 245 11.18 1.30 -4.79
C LEU A 245 11.54 1.47 -3.31
N CYS A 246 12.81 1.27 -2.95
CA CYS A 246 13.31 1.79 -1.68
C CYS A 246 13.52 3.31 -1.76
N ARG A 247 13.72 3.97 -0.62
CA ARG A 247 13.99 5.42 -0.55
C ARG A 247 15.17 5.90 -1.41
N HIS A 248 16.16 5.03 -1.65
CA HIS A 248 17.32 5.35 -2.46
C HIS A 248 17.06 5.20 -3.97
N GLY A 249 15.91 4.66 -4.36
CA GLY A 249 15.47 4.53 -5.76
C GLY A 249 15.73 3.16 -6.40
N PHE A 250 16.16 2.15 -5.63
CA PHE A 250 16.33 0.79 -6.16
C PHE A 250 14.97 0.14 -6.38
N VAL A 251 14.79 -0.52 -7.52
CA VAL A 251 13.56 -1.25 -7.81
C VAL A 251 13.51 -2.52 -6.96
N LEU A 252 12.46 -2.63 -6.14
CA LEU A 252 12.27 -3.78 -5.26
C LEU A 252 11.37 -4.82 -5.92
N VAL A 253 10.23 -4.42 -6.46
CA VAL A 253 9.27 -5.34 -7.07
C VAL A 253 8.40 -4.62 -8.09
N ILE A 254 7.96 -5.35 -9.12
CA ILE A 254 7.09 -4.92 -10.20
C ILE A 254 5.94 -5.93 -10.31
N ALA A 255 4.75 -5.47 -10.62
CA ALA A 255 3.59 -6.28 -10.96
C ALA A 255 2.97 -5.74 -12.25
N ASP A 256 2.57 -6.64 -13.16
CA ASP A 256 1.81 -6.21 -14.34
C ASP A 256 0.36 -5.90 -13.95
N MET A 257 -0.11 -4.73 -14.37
CA MET A 257 -1.53 -4.41 -14.28
C MET A 257 -2.26 -5.05 -15.44
N ILE A 258 -3.13 -6.02 -15.18
CA ILE A 258 -3.83 -6.81 -16.20
C ILE A 258 -5.28 -6.38 -16.30
N ARG A 259 -5.66 -5.85 -17.47
CA ARG A 259 -7.03 -5.47 -17.83
C ARG A 259 -7.76 -4.74 -16.70
N SER A 260 -7.04 -3.88 -15.98
CA SER A 260 -7.59 -3.05 -14.92
C SER A 260 -6.76 -1.77 -14.77
N GLY A 261 -7.31 -0.75 -14.12
CA GLY A 261 -6.48 0.28 -13.49
C GLY A 261 -5.75 -0.27 -12.26
N GLU A 262 -5.33 0.61 -11.37
CA GLU A 262 -4.74 0.25 -10.07
C GLU A 262 -5.81 -0.26 -9.10
N LEU A 263 -6.13 -1.55 -9.20
CA LEU A 263 -6.98 -2.23 -8.22
C LEU A 263 -6.19 -2.53 -6.94
N ALA A 264 -6.87 -2.61 -5.80
CA ALA A 264 -6.26 -2.91 -4.50
C ALA A 264 -5.43 -4.21 -4.47
N LYS A 265 -5.66 -5.15 -5.39
CA LYS A 265 -4.89 -6.40 -5.49
C LYS A 265 -3.39 -6.18 -5.72
N TYR A 266 -3.00 -5.14 -6.47
CA TYR A 266 -1.59 -4.87 -6.78
C TYR A 266 -0.81 -4.40 -5.55
N PRO A 267 -1.23 -3.32 -4.85
CA PRO A 267 -0.53 -2.88 -3.66
C PRO A 267 -0.61 -3.92 -2.53
N LEU A 268 -1.67 -4.71 -2.40
CA LEU A 268 -1.72 -5.82 -1.43
C LEU A 268 -0.67 -6.90 -1.70
N ALA A 269 -0.57 -7.36 -2.95
CA ALA A 269 0.43 -8.35 -3.34
C ALA A 269 1.87 -7.83 -3.19
N VAL A 270 2.09 -6.55 -3.52
CA VAL A 270 3.38 -5.88 -3.34
C VAL A 270 3.73 -5.76 -1.85
N VAL A 271 2.81 -5.33 -0.99
CA VAL A 271 3.11 -5.23 0.45
C VAL A 271 3.32 -6.60 1.08
N GLN A 272 2.55 -7.61 0.67
CA GLN A 272 2.80 -8.99 1.12
C GLN A 272 4.23 -9.41 0.76
N GLU A 273 4.63 -9.20 -0.48
CA GLU A 273 6.01 -9.44 -0.90
C GLU A 273 7.00 -8.63 -0.07
N LEU A 274 6.81 -7.33 0.14
CA LEU A 274 7.74 -6.54 0.96
C LEU A 274 7.84 -7.05 2.41
N LEU A 275 6.75 -7.52 3.01
CA LEU A 275 6.70 -8.05 4.38
C LEU A 275 7.32 -9.43 4.53
N ASP A 276 7.07 -10.33 3.57
CA ASP A 276 7.68 -11.66 3.51
C ASP A 276 9.21 -11.58 3.46
N VAL A 277 9.69 -10.43 3.03
CA VAL A 277 11.04 -10.18 2.58
C VAL A 277 11.84 -9.33 3.54
N PHE A 278 11.40 -8.10 3.77
CA PHE A 278 12.19 -7.13 4.53
C PHE A 278 11.78 -7.20 6.01
N GLY A 279 10.67 -7.90 6.30
CA GLY A 279 10.20 -8.17 7.64
C GLY A 279 9.64 -6.91 8.30
N MET A 280 10.17 -6.62 9.50
CA MET A 280 9.56 -5.65 10.41
C MET A 280 9.94 -4.20 10.11
N LYS A 281 9.07 -3.28 10.56
CA LYS A 281 9.26 -1.82 10.57
C LYS A 281 9.42 -1.22 9.16
N LEU A 282 8.51 -1.56 8.24
CA LEU A 282 8.45 -0.95 6.91
C LEU A 282 7.55 0.29 6.91
N GLY A 283 8.04 1.38 6.32
CA GLY A 283 7.23 2.54 5.98
C GLY A 283 6.93 2.54 4.48
N ALA A 284 5.67 2.32 4.10
CA ALA A 284 5.24 2.19 2.71
C ALA A 284 4.45 3.42 2.25
N GLY A 285 5.08 4.27 1.45
CA GLY A 285 4.47 5.39 0.75
C GLY A 285 3.59 4.95 -0.41
N TYR A 286 2.38 5.49 -0.47
CA TYR A 286 1.45 5.34 -1.58
C TYR A 286 0.51 6.56 -1.66
N ASP A 287 0.11 6.98 -2.85
CA ASP A 287 -0.77 8.15 -3.08
C ASP A 287 -2.04 8.11 -2.24
N ILE A 288 -2.61 6.91 -2.10
CA ILE A 288 -3.79 6.65 -1.28
C ILE A 288 -3.45 5.91 0.02
N GLY A 289 -2.22 6.07 0.52
CA GLY A 289 -1.71 5.37 1.70
C GLY A 289 -2.63 5.45 2.92
N CYS A 290 -3.31 6.57 3.12
CA CYS A 290 -4.29 6.75 4.20
C CYS A 290 -5.52 5.82 4.09
N HIS A 291 -6.00 5.57 2.87
CA HIS A 291 -7.10 4.63 2.60
C HIS A 291 -6.57 3.19 2.55
N PHE A 292 -5.40 3.02 1.93
CA PHE A 292 -4.78 1.72 1.79
C PHE A 292 -4.39 1.10 3.14
N ASP A 293 -4.05 1.91 4.15
CA ASP A 293 -3.84 1.47 5.54
C ASP A 293 -5.04 0.67 6.08
N ALA A 294 -6.26 1.18 5.88
CA ALA A 294 -7.49 0.48 6.25
C ALA A 294 -7.70 -0.79 5.42
N THR A 295 -7.39 -0.72 4.11
CA THR A 295 -7.46 -1.88 3.21
C THR A 295 -6.55 -3.01 3.68
N VAL A 296 -5.30 -2.72 4.05
CA VAL A 296 -4.35 -3.72 4.56
C VAL A 296 -4.86 -4.32 5.87
N ARG A 297 -5.27 -3.48 6.83
CA ARG A 297 -5.70 -3.93 8.16
C ARG A 297 -6.92 -4.83 8.15
N ASN A 298 -7.85 -4.58 7.22
CA ASN A 298 -9.08 -5.35 7.07
C ASN A 298 -8.91 -6.56 6.14
N SER A 299 -7.78 -6.67 5.45
CA SER A 299 -7.46 -7.84 4.62
C SER A 299 -6.83 -8.97 5.44
N GLN A 300 -6.65 -10.14 4.81
CA GLN A 300 -5.87 -11.26 5.36
C GLN A 300 -4.41 -10.88 5.72
N LEU A 301 -3.88 -9.78 5.15
CA LEU A 301 -2.55 -9.27 5.46
C LEU A 301 -2.49 -8.51 6.79
N GLY A 302 -3.65 -8.21 7.41
CA GLY A 302 -3.74 -7.36 8.59
C GLY A 302 -2.91 -7.83 9.78
N ASP A 303 -2.94 -9.14 10.08
CA ASP A 303 -2.15 -9.73 11.17
C ASP A 303 -0.65 -9.65 10.90
N GLN A 304 -0.22 -10.04 9.69
CA GLN A 304 1.18 -9.96 9.30
C GLN A 304 1.68 -8.51 9.31
N ALA A 305 0.89 -7.56 8.81
CA ALA A 305 1.21 -6.14 8.80
C ALA A 305 1.33 -5.58 10.22
N ARG A 306 0.44 -5.96 11.15
CA ARG A 306 0.53 -5.57 12.57
C ARG A 306 1.75 -6.18 13.25
N ALA A 307 1.97 -7.49 13.10
CA ALA A 307 3.10 -8.19 13.68
C ALA A 307 4.44 -7.59 13.20
N ASN A 308 4.52 -7.22 11.92
CA ASN A 308 5.70 -6.59 11.34
C ASN A 308 5.72 -5.06 11.48
N LYS A 309 4.79 -4.42 12.21
CA LYS A 309 4.76 -2.96 12.41
C LYS A 309 4.81 -2.15 11.10
N LEU A 310 4.09 -2.60 10.07
CA LEU A 310 3.94 -1.85 8.82
C LEU A 310 3.25 -0.50 9.09
N LYS A 311 3.78 0.57 8.50
CA LYS A 311 3.12 1.88 8.46
C LYS A 311 2.89 2.29 7.01
N CYS A 312 1.62 2.44 6.62
CA CYS A 312 1.27 3.11 5.38
C CYS A 312 1.45 4.62 5.52
N LEU A 313 1.92 5.27 4.45
CA LEU A 313 2.32 6.68 4.40
C LEU A 313 1.84 7.29 3.08
N VAL A 314 1.77 8.62 3.02
CA VAL A 314 1.39 9.36 1.82
C VAL A 314 2.57 10.23 1.35
N GLY A 315 2.87 10.21 0.06
CA GLY A 315 3.91 11.07 -0.53
C GLY A 315 3.68 12.55 -0.26
N SER A 316 4.75 13.31 -0.07
CA SER A 316 4.65 14.75 0.28
C SER A 316 3.96 15.58 -0.79
N PHE A 317 4.14 15.23 -2.07
CA PHE A 317 3.54 15.95 -3.20
C PHE A 317 2.04 15.71 -3.26
N HIS A 318 1.62 14.46 -3.04
CA HIS A 318 0.20 14.07 -3.05
C HIS A 318 -0.52 14.45 -1.78
N GLY A 319 0.20 14.60 -0.67
CA GLY A 319 -0.33 14.96 0.64
C GLY A 319 -1.24 16.18 0.66
N HIS A 320 -0.99 17.14 -0.23
CA HIS A 320 -1.81 18.35 -0.36
C HIS A 320 -3.23 18.10 -0.88
N ALA A 321 -3.44 16.99 -1.58
CA ALA A 321 -4.75 16.56 -2.05
C ALA A 321 -5.57 15.82 -0.99
N HIS A 322 -4.97 15.50 0.17
CA HIS A 322 -5.63 14.83 1.29
C HIS A 322 -6.24 15.84 2.27
N ASN A 323 -7.27 15.41 2.98
CA ASN A 323 -7.88 16.17 4.08
C ASN A 323 -6.88 16.37 5.23
N ARG A 324 -7.09 17.37 6.08
CA ARG A 324 -6.10 17.74 7.11
C ARG A 324 -5.83 16.59 8.07
N LEU A 325 -6.84 15.83 8.47
CA LEU A 325 -6.68 14.70 9.39
C LEU A 325 -5.76 13.60 8.83
N CYS A 326 -5.91 13.29 7.55
CA CYS A 326 -4.98 12.42 6.82
C CYS A 326 -3.57 13.03 6.78
N GLN A 327 -3.46 14.35 6.59
CA GLN A 327 -2.15 15.00 6.58
C GLN A 327 -1.39 14.81 7.88
N LEU A 328 -2.05 15.03 9.03
CA LEU A 328 -1.44 14.90 10.36
C LEU A 328 -0.98 13.46 10.65
N SER A 329 -1.66 12.46 10.09
CA SER A 329 -1.46 11.05 10.45
C SER A 329 -0.54 10.27 9.50
N PHE A 330 -0.40 10.73 8.25
CA PHE A 330 0.24 9.97 7.17
C PHE A 330 1.36 10.73 6.43
N LEU A 331 1.50 12.06 6.61
CA LEU A 331 2.56 12.79 5.90
C LEU A 331 3.92 12.68 6.58
N PRO A 332 5.00 12.62 5.77
CA PRO A 332 6.35 12.48 6.28
C PRO A 332 6.74 13.54 7.31
N ASN A 333 6.23 14.77 7.16
CA ASN A 333 6.56 15.85 8.10
C ASN A 333 6.09 15.59 9.53
N TYR A 334 4.96 14.91 9.73
CA TYR A 334 4.39 14.67 11.07
C TYR A 334 4.63 13.25 11.58
N VAL A 335 5.05 12.32 10.72
CA VAL A 335 5.40 10.95 11.11
C VAL A 335 6.87 10.85 11.50
N GLU A 336 7.12 10.31 12.69
CA GLU A 336 8.47 10.07 13.21
C GLU A 336 9.20 8.96 12.46
N GLY A 337 10.52 9.11 12.28
CA GLY A 337 11.38 8.11 11.63
C GLY A 337 11.51 8.26 10.12
N MET A 338 10.78 9.22 9.57
CA MET A 338 10.74 9.53 8.14
C MET A 338 11.99 10.23 7.65
N GLY A 339 12.69 10.96 8.53
CA GLY A 339 13.78 11.84 8.09
C GLY A 339 13.25 12.88 7.11
N LEU A 340 14.05 13.21 6.09
CA LEU A 340 13.67 14.18 5.05
C LEU A 340 13.03 13.53 3.81
N GLU A 341 12.66 12.25 3.90
CA GLU A 341 12.10 11.49 2.78
C GLU A 341 10.78 12.07 2.27
N ASP A 342 10.65 12.18 0.94
CA ASP A 342 9.43 12.70 0.29
C ASP A 342 8.49 11.58 -0.18
N LEU A 343 9.01 10.35 -0.34
CA LEU A 343 8.32 9.17 -0.88
C LEU A 343 7.86 9.31 -2.34
N GLU A 344 8.47 10.22 -3.10
CA GLU A 344 8.13 10.53 -4.51
C GLU A 344 9.08 9.82 -5.51
N GLY A 345 9.55 8.63 -5.11
CA GLY A 345 10.48 7.84 -5.92
C GLY A 345 9.85 7.30 -7.21
N CYS A 346 8.59 6.86 -7.14
CA CYS A 346 7.89 6.25 -8.27
C CYS A 346 7.75 7.22 -9.44
N GLU A 347 7.36 8.47 -9.19
CA GLU A 347 7.19 9.52 -10.18
C GLU A 347 8.51 9.83 -10.89
N ARG A 348 9.62 9.85 -10.15
CA ARG A 348 10.97 10.04 -10.69
C ARG A 348 11.35 8.88 -11.60
N TYR A 349 11.11 7.64 -11.16
CA TYR A 349 11.37 6.45 -11.98
C TYR A 349 10.50 6.43 -13.25
N PHE A 350 9.19 6.65 -13.12
CA PHE A 350 8.24 6.67 -14.22
C PHE A 350 8.58 7.74 -15.25
N SER A 351 9.03 8.93 -14.82
CA SER A 351 9.42 9.99 -15.74
C SER A 351 10.49 9.54 -16.75
N ARG A 352 11.36 8.60 -16.35
CA ARG A 352 12.42 8.04 -17.19
C ARG A 352 11.99 6.75 -17.87
N SER A 353 11.32 5.84 -17.16
CA SER A 353 10.90 4.54 -17.72
C SER A 353 9.83 4.66 -18.81
N ASN A 354 9.08 5.78 -18.85
CA ASN A 354 8.12 6.08 -19.91
C ASN A 354 8.73 6.09 -21.33
N ALA A 355 10.06 6.24 -21.46
CA ALA A 355 10.75 6.10 -22.74
C ALA A 355 10.55 4.71 -23.38
N LEU A 356 10.33 3.66 -22.58
CA LEU A 356 10.09 2.29 -23.05
C LEU A 356 8.69 2.10 -23.67
N ALA A 357 7.77 3.05 -23.49
CA ALA A 357 6.38 2.89 -23.91
C ALA A 357 6.24 2.60 -25.41
N LYS A 358 7.10 3.19 -26.25
CA LYS A 358 7.06 3.01 -27.71
C LYS A 358 7.48 1.60 -28.14
N SER A 359 8.55 1.06 -27.55
CA SER A 359 9.04 -0.29 -27.87
C SER A 359 8.15 -1.38 -27.26
N CYS A 360 7.58 -1.13 -26.08
CA CYS A 360 6.76 -2.10 -25.37
C CYS A 360 5.32 -2.23 -25.90
N ARG A 361 4.78 -1.20 -26.58
CA ARG A 361 3.35 -1.11 -26.94
C ARG A 361 2.81 -2.30 -27.72
N TYR A 362 3.61 -2.79 -28.65
CA TYR A 362 3.25 -3.88 -29.56
C TYR A 362 4.12 -5.13 -29.36
N ALA A 363 4.98 -5.14 -28.33
CA ALA A 363 5.81 -6.29 -28.01
C ALA A 363 4.94 -7.49 -27.57
N SER A 364 5.51 -8.70 -27.59
CA SER A 364 4.93 -9.82 -26.85
C SER A 364 5.07 -9.58 -25.35
N ARG A 365 4.31 -10.31 -24.52
CA ARG A 365 4.43 -10.24 -23.06
C ARG A 365 5.88 -10.45 -22.59
N PHE A 366 6.54 -11.50 -23.07
CA PHE A 366 7.95 -11.80 -22.76
C PHE A 366 8.88 -10.64 -23.08
N HIS A 367 8.88 -10.14 -24.33
CA HIS A 367 9.81 -9.06 -24.72
C HIS A 367 9.52 -7.75 -23.98
N ARG A 368 8.25 -7.46 -23.68
CA ARG A 368 7.90 -6.32 -22.84
C ARG A 368 8.50 -6.44 -21.44
N GLN A 369 8.32 -7.57 -20.77
CA GLN A 369 8.91 -7.79 -19.45
C GLN A 369 10.44 -7.77 -19.53
N GLN A 370 11.04 -8.37 -20.57
CA GLN A 370 12.49 -8.35 -20.78
C GLN A 370 13.05 -6.92 -20.90
N GLU A 371 12.42 -6.06 -21.68
CA GLU A 371 12.80 -4.64 -21.82
C GLU A 371 12.69 -3.89 -20.49
N ILE A 372 11.58 -4.07 -19.76
CA ILE A 372 11.34 -3.41 -18.46
C ILE A 372 12.36 -3.88 -17.42
N THR A 373 12.58 -5.19 -17.32
CA THR A 373 13.55 -5.79 -16.40
C THR A 373 14.98 -5.36 -16.74
N THR A 374 15.34 -5.32 -18.02
CA THR A 374 16.66 -4.86 -18.46
C THR A 374 16.87 -3.39 -18.11
N TYR A 375 15.83 -2.57 -18.31
CA TYR A 375 15.86 -1.17 -17.89
C TYR A 375 16.02 -1.03 -16.37
N ALA A 376 15.25 -1.78 -15.57
CA ALA A 376 15.34 -1.74 -14.11
C ALA A 376 16.75 -2.09 -13.62
N LYS A 377 17.35 -3.17 -14.15
CA LYS A 377 18.74 -3.55 -13.83
C LYS A 377 19.75 -2.47 -14.18
N HIS A 378 19.62 -1.90 -15.39
CA HIS A 378 20.50 -0.85 -15.84
C HIS A 378 20.37 0.39 -14.94
N PHE A 379 19.13 0.77 -14.62
CA PHE A 379 18.83 1.88 -13.73
C PHE A 379 19.43 1.65 -12.34
N ASP A 380 19.16 0.50 -11.72
CA ASP A 380 19.69 0.17 -10.39
C ASP A 380 21.23 0.21 -10.35
N SER A 381 21.88 -0.35 -11.37
CA SER A 381 23.34 -0.50 -11.40
C SER A 381 24.07 0.80 -11.77
N PHE A 382 23.60 1.51 -12.78
CA PHE A 382 24.35 2.62 -13.40
C PHE A 382 23.81 4.00 -13.03
N GLU A 383 22.58 4.08 -12.53
CA GLU A 383 21.97 5.34 -12.11
C GLU A 383 21.85 5.38 -10.59
N THR A 384 21.12 4.44 -10.00
CA THR A 384 20.82 4.45 -8.56
C THR A 384 22.08 4.22 -7.73
N TYR A 385 22.79 3.11 -7.97
CA TYR A 385 24.00 2.78 -7.22
C TYR A 385 25.10 3.83 -7.41
N ALA A 386 25.33 4.27 -8.66
CA ALA A 386 26.33 5.29 -8.96
C ALA A 386 26.04 6.64 -8.26
N ASN A 387 24.76 7.01 -8.09
CA ASN A 387 24.38 8.25 -7.41
C ASN A 387 24.13 8.09 -5.90
N LEU A 388 24.23 6.88 -5.34
CA LEU A 388 23.89 6.62 -3.94
C LEU A 388 24.69 7.49 -2.95
N SER A 389 26.01 7.58 -3.13
CA SER A 389 26.87 8.42 -2.28
C SER A 389 26.51 9.91 -2.38
N LYS A 390 26.13 10.36 -3.59
CA LYS A 390 25.70 11.74 -3.84
C LYS A 390 24.35 12.03 -3.17
N PHE A 391 23.41 11.09 -3.23
CA PHE A 391 22.12 11.16 -2.52
C PHE A 391 22.35 11.35 -1.02
N LEU A 392 23.11 10.46 -0.38
CA LEU A 392 23.39 10.51 1.06
C LEU A 392 24.06 11.82 1.46
N CYS A 393 25.12 12.24 0.75
CA CYS A 393 25.82 13.50 1.03
C CYS A 393 24.93 14.74 0.84
N THR A 394 24.05 14.72 -0.17
CA THR A 394 23.16 15.86 -0.46
C THR A 394 22.11 16.00 0.63
N ASN A 395 21.49 14.89 1.04
CA ASN A 395 20.52 14.89 2.14
C ASN A 395 21.17 15.29 3.47
N TYR A 396 22.41 14.88 3.73
CA TYR A 396 23.15 15.32 4.92
C TYR A 396 23.32 16.85 4.95
N ARG A 397 23.75 17.45 3.83
CA ARG A 397 23.89 18.91 3.71
C ARG A 397 22.54 19.63 3.81
N GLN A 398 21.49 19.04 3.25
CA GLN A 398 20.14 19.59 3.34
C GLN A 398 19.66 19.61 4.79
N ALA A 399 19.85 18.51 5.52
CA ALA A 399 19.52 18.43 6.94
C ALA A 399 20.27 19.48 7.76
N LEU A 400 21.59 19.60 7.60
CA LEU A 400 22.38 20.65 8.26
C LEU A 400 21.88 22.06 7.93
N THR A 401 21.46 22.30 6.68
CA THR A 401 20.91 23.60 6.27
C THR A 401 19.59 23.91 6.98
N ILE A 402 18.72 22.90 7.15
CA ILE A 402 17.46 23.06 7.90
C ILE A 402 17.75 23.35 9.38
N LEU A 403 18.71 22.65 9.99
CA LEU A 403 19.05 22.85 11.40
C LEU A 403 19.58 24.27 11.70
N LYS A 404 20.25 24.91 10.73
CA LYS A 404 20.66 26.33 10.84
C LYS A 404 19.48 27.29 10.97
N THR A 405 18.26 26.85 10.66
CA THR A 405 17.05 27.68 10.80
C THR A 405 16.48 27.65 12.22
N GLU A 406 16.94 26.76 13.11
CA GLU A 406 16.41 26.64 14.48
C GLU A 406 16.56 27.90 15.34
N PRO A 407 17.69 28.65 15.33
CA PRO A 407 17.81 29.88 16.12
C PRO A 407 16.72 30.91 15.79
N ALA A 408 16.41 31.11 14.51
CA ALA A 408 15.36 32.01 14.09
C ALA A 408 13.94 31.51 14.46
N LEU A 409 13.75 30.19 14.67
CA LEU A 409 12.51 29.69 15.28
C LEU A 409 12.45 30.01 16.77
N ARG A 410 13.57 29.87 17.50
CA ARG A 410 13.65 30.25 18.92
C ARG A 410 13.46 31.75 19.14
N ASP A 411 13.94 32.58 18.23
CA ASP A 411 13.70 34.03 18.26
C ASP A 411 12.22 34.35 18.12
N TRP A 412 11.54 33.68 17.19
CA TRP A 412 10.09 33.79 17.02
C TRP A 412 9.33 33.30 18.26
N MET A 413 9.73 32.16 18.85
CA MET A 413 9.15 31.65 20.10
C MET A 413 9.24 32.66 21.24
N ARG A 414 10.39 33.35 21.39
CA ARG A 414 10.56 34.40 22.41
C ARG A 414 9.66 35.62 22.16
N GLN A 415 9.46 35.99 20.90
CA GLN A 415 8.58 37.11 20.54
C GLN A 415 7.10 36.80 20.81
N GLU A 416 6.69 35.56 20.57
CA GLU A 416 5.31 35.10 20.74
C GLU A 416 5.04 34.45 22.11
N SER A 417 6.02 34.50 23.03
CA SER A 417 5.92 33.93 24.40
C SER A 417 5.63 32.42 24.44
N VAL A 418 6.21 31.67 23.50
CA VAL A 418 6.21 30.19 23.49
C VAL A 418 7.42 29.71 24.29
N GLU A 419 7.19 29.03 25.39
CA GLU A 419 8.22 28.65 26.37
C GLU A 419 8.95 27.36 25.98
N SER A 420 8.23 26.38 25.41
CA SER A 420 8.77 25.05 25.08
C SER A 420 8.46 24.61 23.66
N PHE A 421 9.31 23.76 23.10
CA PHE A 421 9.01 23.05 21.86
C PHE A 421 7.88 22.02 22.02
N ASP A 422 7.62 21.56 23.24
CA ASP A 422 6.54 20.61 23.53
C ASP A 422 5.16 21.23 23.24
N GLU A 423 5.06 22.56 23.27
CA GLU A 423 3.84 23.27 22.88
C GLU A 423 3.46 23.01 21.41
N PHE A 424 4.44 22.88 20.49
CA PHE A 424 4.15 22.53 19.10
C PHE A 424 3.58 21.11 18.98
N GLN A 425 4.00 20.18 19.86
CA GLN A 425 3.43 18.83 19.90
C GLN A 425 2.00 18.87 20.45
N GLN A 426 1.77 19.67 21.50
CA GLN A 426 0.46 19.87 22.09
C GLN A 426 -0.51 20.50 21.08
N TRP A 427 -0.08 21.49 20.30
CA TRP A 427 -0.86 22.09 19.22
C TRP A 427 -1.25 21.08 18.13
N LEU A 428 -0.33 20.18 17.76
CA LEU A 428 -0.63 19.11 16.79
C LEU A 428 -1.70 18.14 17.33
N LEU A 429 -1.64 17.83 18.63
CA LEU A 429 -2.61 16.96 19.30
C LEU A 429 -3.98 17.63 19.41
N GLU A 430 -4.02 18.89 19.84
CA GLU A 430 -5.26 19.67 19.91
C GLU A 430 -5.91 19.82 18.54
N GLU A 431 -5.12 20.09 17.48
CA GLU A 431 -5.62 20.12 16.10
C GLU A 431 -6.21 18.76 15.69
N ASN A 432 -5.53 17.66 16.01
CA ASN A 432 -6.01 16.31 15.71
C ASN A 432 -7.31 15.98 16.46
N GLU A 433 -7.35 16.19 17.78
CA GLU A 433 -8.50 15.92 18.64
C GLU A 433 -9.72 16.76 18.22
N TYR A 434 -9.50 18.02 17.87
CA TYR A 434 -10.54 18.90 17.36
C TYR A 434 -11.17 18.37 16.07
N LEU A 435 -10.34 18.08 15.05
CA LEU A 435 -10.82 17.55 13.76
C LEU A 435 -11.48 16.18 13.91
N VAL A 436 -10.95 15.34 14.81
CA VAL A 436 -11.54 14.04 15.17
C VAL A 436 -12.90 14.23 15.82
N GLY A 437 -13.02 15.19 16.74
CA GLY A 437 -14.25 15.53 17.43
C GLY A 437 -15.35 15.96 16.47
N LEU A 438 -15.02 16.83 15.49
CA LEU A 438 -15.96 17.22 14.43
C LEU A 438 -16.43 16.01 13.60
N LYS A 439 -15.50 15.16 13.17
CA LYS A 439 -15.84 13.95 12.41
C LYS A 439 -16.69 12.96 13.22
N HIS A 440 -16.41 12.85 14.53
CA HIS A 440 -17.16 11.97 15.42
C HIS A 440 -18.56 12.55 15.70
N ALA A 441 -18.68 13.84 16.00
CA ALA A 441 -19.96 14.51 16.18
C ALA A 441 -20.86 14.33 14.96
N ALA A 442 -20.30 14.44 13.75
CA ALA A 442 -21.02 14.17 12.51
C ALA A 442 -21.51 12.71 12.38
N LYS A 443 -20.80 11.72 12.96
CA LYS A 443 -21.07 10.28 12.77
C LYS A 443 -21.82 9.60 13.94
N THR A 444 -21.62 10.05 15.17
CA THR A 444 -21.97 9.31 16.41
C THR A 444 -23.24 9.83 17.07
N ASN A 445 -23.95 10.69 16.35
CA ASN A 445 -25.21 11.21 16.79
C ASN A 445 -26.27 10.11 16.63
N VAL A 446 -26.32 9.21 17.62
CA VAL A 446 -27.34 8.19 17.82
C VAL A 446 -28.70 8.86 17.61
N GLU A 447 -29.41 8.47 16.54
CA GLU A 447 -30.83 8.76 16.43
C GLU A 447 -31.45 8.13 17.67
N THR A 448 -32.08 8.92 18.55
CA THR A 448 -32.81 8.32 19.65
C THR A 448 -33.91 7.45 19.06
N LEU A 449 -34.33 6.41 19.79
CA LEU A 449 -35.43 5.55 19.31
C LEU A 449 -36.67 6.38 18.95
N GLU A 450 -36.91 7.50 19.64
CA GLU A 450 -37.99 8.45 19.31
C GLU A 450 -37.78 9.16 17.96
N MET A 451 -36.55 9.56 17.62
CA MET A 451 -36.24 10.18 16.33
C MET A 451 -36.41 9.19 15.18
N GLU A 452 -35.93 7.97 15.36
CA GLU A 452 -36.13 6.88 14.41
C GLU A 452 -37.63 6.59 14.24
N TYR A 453 -38.37 6.52 15.35
CA TYR A 453 -39.82 6.30 15.34
C TYR A 453 -40.57 7.38 14.55
N VAL A 454 -40.28 8.66 14.77
CA VAL A 454 -40.84 9.76 13.99
C VAL A 454 -40.50 9.63 12.51
N GLN A 455 -39.25 9.30 12.16
CA GLN A 455 -38.84 9.14 10.77
C GLN A 455 -39.53 7.94 10.09
N LYS A 456 -39.76 6.84 10.81
CA LYS A 456 -40.49 5.66 10.31
C LYS A 456 -41.98 5.94 10.12
N LEU A 457 -42.61 6.71 11.01
CA LEU A 457 -43.98 7.18 10.86
C LEU A 457 -44.14 8.09 9.63
N VAL A 458 -43.19 9.00 9.36
CA VAL A 458 -43.17 9.77 8.11
C VAL A 458 -43.08 8.84 6.90
N ASN A 459 -42.18 7.84 6.93
CA ASN A 459 -42.03 6.89 5.83
C ASN A 459 -43.31 6.07 5.60
N LEU A 460 -43.96 5.60 6.66
CA LEU A 460 -45.23 4.88 6.62
C LEU A 460 -46.30 5.75 5.93
N SER A 461 -46.50 6.98 6.37
CA SER A 461 -47.48 7.91 5.76
C SER A 461 -47.20 8.16 4.26
N ALA A 462 -45.93 8.30 3.88
CA ALA A 462 -45.54 8.50 2.49
C ALA A 462 -45.76 7.24 1.64
N SER A 463 -45.51 6.06 2.21
CA SER A 463 -45.74 4.77 1.57
C SER A 463 -47.24 4.51 1.36
N GLU A 464 -48.09 4.86 2.33
CA GLU A 464 -49.55 4.75 2.27
C GLU A 464 -50.14 5.69 1.20
N ALA A 465 -49.68 6.95 1.16
CA ALA A 465 -50.07 7.90 0.13
C ALA A 465 -49.68 7.41 -1.27
N LYS A 466 -48.45 6.88 -1.42
CA LYS A 466 -47.98 6.30 -2.69
C LYS A 466 -48.79 5.06 -3.08
N TYR A 467 -49.09 4.17 -2.12
CA TYR A 467 -49.92 3.00 -2.37
C TYR A 467 -51.31 3.40 -2.87
N THR A 468 -51.93 4.42 -2.26
CA THR A 468 -53.25 4.93 -2.69
C THR A 468 -53.23 5.41 -4.15
N VAL A 469 -52.20 6.17 -4.54
CA VAL A 469 -52.03 6.63 -5.93
C VAL A 469 -51.82 5.45 -6.88
N VAL A 470 -50.92 4.53 -6.55
CA VAL A 470 -50.62 3.35 -7.40
C VAL A 470 -51.81 2.40 -7.48
N GLN A 471 -52.59 2.27 -6.41
CA GLN A 471 -53.81 1.48 -6.37
C GLN A 471 -54.87 2.04 -7.32
N GLU A 472 -55.07 3.37 -7.34
CA GLU A 472 -56.00 4.02 -8.26
C GLU A 472 -55.51 3.93 -9.72
N GLN A 473 -54.21 4.06 -9.95
CA GLN A 473 -53.60 3.85 -11.28
C GLN A 473 -53.79 2.41 -11.77
N ALA A 474 -53.58 1.41 -10.90
CA ALA A 474 -53.81 0.01 -11.23
C ALA A 474 -55.30 -0.28 -11.47
N ARG A 475 -56.21 0.37 -10.72
CA ARG A 475 -57.66 0.26 -10.92
C ARG A 475 -58.09 0.82 -12.28
N ARG A 476 -57.55 1.99 -12.68
CA ARG A 476 -57.79 2.60 -13.99
C ARG A 476 -57.25 1.74 -15.13
N ALA A 477 -55.99 1.30 -15.03
CA ALA A 477 -55.39 0.41 -16.02
C ALA A 477 -56.15 -0.91 -16.17
N ARG A 478 -56.77 -1.41 -15.10
CA ARG A 478 -57.63 -2.61 -15.14
C ARG A 478 -58.99 -2.36 -15.79
N ALA A 479 -59.52 -1.14 -15.71
CA ALA A 479 -60.72 -0.72 -16.41
C ALA A 479 -60.47 -0.54 -17.92
N ASP A 480 -59.29 -0.05 -18.30
CA ASP A 480 -58.89 0.17 -19.71
C ASP A 480 -58.47 -1.13 -20.43
N HIS A 481 -57.96 -2.14 -19.70
CA HIS A 481 -57.53 -3.44 -20.24
C HIS A 481 -58.58 -4.57 -20.12
N ALA A 482 -59.87 -4.25 -20.16
CA ALA A 482 -60.94 -5.25 -20.13
C ALA A 482 -60.95 -6.23 -21.34
N ALA A 483 -60.08 -6.04 -22.34
CA ALA A 483 -59.92 -6.95 -23.47
C ALA A 483 -58.47 -7.44 -23.62
N TYR A 484 -58.28 -8.74 -23.34
CA TYR A 484 -57.26 -9.61 -23.95
C TYR A 484 -55.78 -9.38 -23.60
N THR A 485 -55.30 -9.99 -22.50
CA THR A 485 -54.01 -10.73 -22.45
C THR A 485 -53.82 -11.44 -21.09
N PRO A 486 -53.35 -12.70 -21.04
CA PRO A 486 -52.99 -13.37 -19.80
C PRO A 486 -51.57 -12.95 -19.37
N GLY A 487 -51.48 -12.14 -18.30
CA GLY A 487 -50.22 -11.74 -17.66
C GLY A 487 -50.45 -10.72 -16.55
N ILE A 488 -49.63 -10.73 -15.48
CA ILE A 488 -49.69 -9.70 -14.43
C ILE A 488 -49.24 -8.38 -15.05
N SER A 489 -50.13 -7.38 -15.12
CA SER A 489 -49.78 -6.08 -15.69
C SER A 489 -48.71 -5.38 -14.85
N LYS A 490 -47.86 -4.57 -15.50
CA LYS A 490 -46.84 -3.74 -14.81
C LYS A 490 -47.44 -2.88 -13.70
N ALA A 491 -48.70 -2.45 -13.88
CA ALA A 491 -49.45 -1.68 -12.88
C ALA A 491 -49.85 -2.53 -11.66
N GLU A 492 -50.25 -3.80 -11.86
CA GLU A 492 -50.55 -4.72 -10.76
C GLU A 492 -49.28 -5.12 -9.99
N LEU A 493 -48.15 -5.31 -10.66
CA LEU A 493 -46.86 -5.56 -10.00
C LEU A 493 -46.42 -4.35 -9.16
N ALA A 494 -46.54 -3.13 -9.70
CA ALA A 494 -46.25 -1.90 -8.97
C ALA A 494 -47.16 -1.73 -7.74
N ARG A 495 -48.44 -2.10 -7.83
CA ARG A 495 -49.38 -2.13 -6.69
C ARG A 495 -48.93 -3.09 -5.60
N ARG A 496 -48.48 -4.31 -5.96
CA ARG A 496 -47.98 -5.30 -5.00
C ARG A 496 -46.72 -4.80 -4.28
N HIS A 497 -45.72 -4.33 -5.02
CA HIS A 497 -44.50 -3.78 -4.40
C HIS A 497 -44.80 -2.56 -3.50
N ALA A 498 -45.77 -1.72 -3.87
CA ALA A 498 -46.18 -0.60 -3.03
C ALA A 498 -46.88 -1.08 -1.74
N LYS A 499 -47.68 -2.15 -1.80
CA LYS A 499 -48.31 -2.76 -0.61
C LYS A 499 -47.29 -3.40 0.32
N GLU A 500 -46.37 -4.20 -0.22
CA GLU A 500 -45.29 -4.84 0.53
C GLU A 500 -44.41 -3.80 1.24
N LYS A 501 -44.19 -2.65 0.59
CA LYS A 501 -43.48 -1.53 1.22
C LYS A 501 -44.24 -0.95 2.42
N VAL A 502 -45.55 -0.74 2.29
CA VAL A 502 -46.38 -0.27 3.42
C VAL A 502 -46.34 -1.26 4.58
N GLU A 503 -46.47 -2.56 4.28
CA GLU A 503 -46.41 -3.63 5.31
C GLU A 503 -45.05 -3.63 6.04
N LYS A 504 -43.93 -3.52 5.30
CA LYS A 504 -42.59 -3.43 5.88
C LYS A 504 -42.38 -2.16 6.72
N ASP A 505 -42.86 -1.02 6.24
CA ASP A 505 -42.77 0.24 6.96
C ASP A 505 -43.65 0.19 8.24
N LEU A 506 -44.82 -0.46 8.19
CA LEU A 506 -45.71 -0.69 9.34
C LEU A 506 -45.09 -1.61 10.39
N GLU A 507 -44.50 -2.74 9.98
CA GLU A 507 -43.79 -3.66 10.89
C GLU A 507 -42.63 -2.94 11.61
N SER A 508 -41.91 -2.08 10.89
CA SER A 508 -40.83 -1.27 11.46
C SER A 508 -41.36 -0.30 12.53
N VAL A 509 -42.50 0.36 12.26
CA VAL A 509 -43.17 1.25 13.22
C VAL A 509 -43.65 0.47 14.45
N GLN A 510 -44.30 -0.68 14.27
CA GLN A 510 -44.80 -1.51 15.37
C GLN A 510 -43.68 -2.05 16.28
N SER A 511 -42.54 -2.44 15.69
CA SER A 511 -41.36 -2.86 16.44
C SER A 511 -40.86 -1.74 17.36
N LEU A 512 -40.84 -0.50 16.87
CA LEU A 512 -40.43 0.66 17.66
C LEU A 512 -41.48 1.05 18.71
N GLU A 513 -42.78 0.87 18.42
CA GLU A 513 -43.87 1.08 19.40
C GLU A 513 -43.71 0.18 20.63
N VAL A 514 -43.32 -1.09 20.43
CA VAL A 514 -43.01 -2.03 21.52
C VAL A 514 -41.76 -1.60 22.29
N GLN A 515 -40.70 -1.18 21.60
CA GLN A 515 -39.45 -0.79 22.24
C GLN A 515 -39.57 0.51 23.05
N LEU A 516 -40.42 1.44 22.62
CA LEU A 516 -40.66 2.74 23.25
C LEU A 516 -41.84 2.74 24.24
N ASP A 517 -42.53 1.61 24.43
CA ASP A 517 -43.75 1.48 25.24
C ASP A 517 -44.84 2.49 24.85
N VAL A 518 -45.07 2.64 23.54
CA VAL A 518 -46.04 3.59 22.98
C VAL A 518 -47.42 2.94 22.90
N ALA A 519 -48.32 3.33 23.81
CA ALA A 519 -49.70 2.82 23.85
C ALA A 519 -50.57 3.32 22.68
N GLU A 520 -50.38 4.56 22.24
CA GLU A 520 -51.09 5.18 21.12
C GLU A 520 -50.10 5.77 20.11
N ARG A 521 -50.26 5.40 18.83
CA ARG A 521 -49.40 5.85 17.74
C ARG A 521 -49.35 7.36 17.65
N TRP A 522 -48.13 7.92 17.57
CA TRP A 522 -47.96 9.37 17.48
C TRP A 522 -48.49 9.91 16.15
N THR A 523 -49.19 11.04 16.24
CA THR A 523 -49.68 11.83 15.10
C THR A 523 -48.95 13.17 15.04
N ALA A 524 -49.14 13.92 13.96
CA ALA A 524 -48.53 15.25 13.80
C ALA A 524 -48.87 16.25 14.92
N GLU A 525 -49.95 15.99 15.66
CA GLU A 525 -50.46 16.81 16.76
C GLU A 525 -49.99 16.33 18.14
N SER A 526 -49.37 15.14 18.21
CA SER A 526 -48.92 14.56 19.46
C SER A 526 -47.79 15.40 20.09
N PRO A 527 -47.84 15.74 21.39
CA PRO A 527 -46.81 16.58 22.01
C PRO A 527 -45.39 16.02 21.85
N LYS A 528 -45.24 14.70 21.97
CA LYS A 528 -43.99 13.98 21.76
C LYS A 528 -43.51 14.00 20.31
N TRP A 529 -44.42 13.96 19.34
CA TRP A 529 -44.08 14.14 17.93
C TRP A 529 -43.53 15.55 17.69
N VAL A 530 -44.24 16.57 18.16
CA VAL A 530 -43.86 17.98 17.97
C VAL A 530 -42.50 18.27 18.59
N SER A 531 -42.24 17.84 19.83
CA SER A 531 -40.94 18.02 20.48
C SER A 531 -39.82 17.31 19.73
N THR A 532 -40.04 16.05 19.32
CA THR A 532 -39.04 15.24 18.62
C THR A 532 -38.74 15.81 17.24
N VAL A 533 -39.73 16.34 16.52
CA VAL A 533 -39.52 17.02 15.23
C VAL A 533 -38.65 18.27 15.39
N VAL A 534 -38.84 19.06 16.45
CA VAL A 534 -37.98 20.21 16.76
C VAL A 534 -36.54 19.75 17.02
N GLU A 535 -36.35 18.67 17.77
CA GLU A 535 -35.04 18.09 18.03
C GLU A 535 -34.37 17.56 16.76
N ILE A 536 -35.09 16.84 15.89
CA ILE A 536 -34.61 16.36 14.59
C ILE A 536 -34.15 17.54 13.72
N LYS A 537 -34.90 18.64 13.69
CA LYS A 537 -34.53 19.85 12.93
C LYS A 537 -33.26 20.50 13.46
N LYS A 538 -33.18 20.73 14.78
CA LYS A 538 -31.97 21.24 15.46
C LYS A 538 -30.77 20.34 15.20
N ARG A 539 -30.99 19.02 15.20
CA ARG A 539 -29.95 18.02 14.96
C ARG A 539 -29.44 18.04 13.53
N LYS A 540 -30.34 18.08 12.54
CA LYS A 540 -29.98 18.21 11.12
C LYS A 540 -29.22 19.50 10.86
N TYR A 541 -29.61 20.59 11.51
CA TYR A 541 -28.87 21.86 11.46
C TYR A 541 -27.46 21.71 12.02
N GLN A 542 -27.30 21.16 13.23
CA GLN A 542 -25.98 20.96 13.82
C GLN A 542 -25.08 20.06 12.96
N LEU A 543 -25.63 18.97 12.39
CA LEU A 543 -24.86 18.09 11.49
C LEU A 543 -24.39 18.80 10.23
N ALA A 544 -25.27 19.62 9.62
CA ALA A 544 -24.92 20.39 8.45
C ALA A 544 -23.89 21.49 8.78
N LEU A 545 -23.99 22.08 9.97
CA LEU A 545 -23.02 23.05 10.50
C LEU A 545 -21.65 22.42 10.75
N ASP A 546 -21.57 21.32 11.50
CA ASP A 546 -20.32 20.61 11.80
C ASP A 546 -19.61 20.13 10.52
N ALA A 547 -20.38 19.63 9.54
CA ALA A 547 -19.84 19.21 8.25
C ALA A 547 -19.31 20.38 7.41
N LEU A 548 -20.01 21.52 7.44
CA LEU A 548 -19.60 22.75 6.76
C LEU A 548 -18.33 23.32 7.41
N GLU A 549 -18.30 23.39 8.74
CA GLU A 549 -17.16 23.83 9.55
C GLU A 549 -15.90 23.01 9.24
N LEU A 550 -16.00 21.68 9.25
CA LEU A 550 -14.88 20.78 8.91
C LEU A 550 -14.30 21.11 7.53
N LEU A 551 -15.15 21.20 6.50
CA LEU A 551 -14.70 21.45 5.12
C LEU A 551 -14.05 22.82 4.95
N ILE A 552 -14.49 23.82 5.72
CA ILE A 552 -13.93 25.16 5.63
C ILE A 552 -12.61 25.26 6.40
N VAL A 553 -12.51 24.69 7.60
CA VAL A 553 -11.24 24.63 8.35
C VAL A 553 -10.16 23.93 7.51
N GLU A 554 -10.50 22.80 6.87
CA GLU A 554 -9.62 22.13 5.92
C GLU A 554 -9.21 23.04 4.76
N ARG A 555 -10.19 23.75 4.18
CA ARG A 555 -9.96 24.69 3.07
C ARG A 555 -9.00 25.83 3.42
N ILE A 556 -9.12 26.44 4.60
CA ILE A 556 -8.25 27.52 5.07
C ILE A 556 -6.79 27.04 5.13
N PHE A 557 -6.59 25.82 5.62
CA PHE A 557 -5.25 25.24 5.76
C PHE A 557 -4.56 25.04 4.41
N GLU A 558 -5.32 24.70 3.38
CA GLU A 558 -4.80 24.53 2.02
C GLU A 558 -4.46 25.85 1.35
N LEU A 559 -5.31 26.87 1.51
CA LEU A 559 -5.09 28.21 0.96
C LEU A 559 -3.83 28.85 1.55
N THR A 560 -3.61 28.67 2.86
CA THR A 560 -2.38 29.11 3.54
C THR A 560 -1.12 28.53 2.89
N LYS A 561 -1.18 27.28 2.41
CA LYS A 561 -0.06 26.58 1.76
C LYS A 561 0.10 26.94 0.27
N MET A 562 -0.96 27.35 -0.42
CA MET A 562 -0.89 27.82 -1.82
C MET A 562 -0.06 29.11 -1.96
N ASN A 563 -0.09 29.97 -0.94
CA ASN A 563 0.66 31.22 -0.89
C ASN A 563 2.13 31.05 -0.45
N GLN A 564 2.60 29.82 -0.22
CA GLN A 564 4.02 29.55 0.05
C GLN A 564 4.85 29.69 -1.23
N SER A 565 5.87 30.54 -1.18
CA SER A 565 6.83 30.74 -2.27
C SER A 565 7.61 29.44 -2.55
N GLN A 566 7.99 29.21 -3.81
CA GLN A 566 8.70 28.02 -4.33
C GLN A 566 7.88 26.74 -4.61
N THR A 567 6.55 26.78 -4.69
CA THR A 567 5.77 25.66 -5.23
C THR A 567 5.97 25.53 -6.75
N GLY A 568 6.44 24.37 -7.23
CA GLY A 568 6.61 24.08 -8.66
C GLY A 568 5.28 24.03 -9.43
N TYR A 569 5.28 24.29 -10.75
CA TYR A 569 4.07 24.40 -11.58
C TYR A 569 3.13 23.18 -11.47
N LYS A 570 3.68 21.96 -11.47
CA LYS A 570 2.89 20.73 -11.32
C LYS A 570 2.20 20.65 -9.95
N LEU A 571 2.91 21.01 -8.88
CA LEU A 571 2.35 21.05 -7.52
C LEU A 571 1.21 22.07 -7.43
N ARG A 572 1.38 23.26 -8.02
CA ARG A 572 0.30 24.25 -8.11
C ARG A 572 -0.92 23.72 -8.83
N LYS A 573 -0.75 22.94 -9.91
CA LYS A 573 -1.86 22.31 -10.64
C LYS A 573 -2.58 21.25 -9.80
N HIS A 574 -1.86 20.45 -9.01
CA HIS A 574 -2.45 19.48 -8.08
C HIS A 574 -3.22 20.17 -6.95
N ILE A 575 -2.61 21.19 -6.32
CA ILE A 575 -3.27 22.02 -5.30
C ILE A 575 -4.54 22.65 -5.91
N ALA A 576 -4.46 23.26 -7.10
CA ALA A 576 -5.62 23.85 -7.76
C ALA A 576 -6.74 22.84 -8.03
N LYS A 577 -6.43 21.63 -8.50
CA LYS A 577 -7.42 20.56 -8.67
C LYS A 577 -8.05 20.14 -7.34
N ALA A 578 -7.25 19.97 -6.29
CA ALA A 578 -7.74 19.66 -4.95
C ALA A 578 -8.67 20.76 -4.44
N LEU A 579 -8.28 22.02 -4.63
CA LEU A 579 -9.08 23.17 -4.31
C LEU A 579 -10.41 23.17 -5.07
N GLN A 580 -10.43 22.89 -6.38
CA GLN A 580 -11.66 22.85 -7.18
C GLN A 580 -12.67 21.80 -6.68
N ALA A 581 -12.22 20.58 -6.36
CA ALA A 581 -13.14 19.56 -5.86
C ALA A 581 -13.68 19.91 -4.47
N ARG A 582 -12.84 20.43 -3.57
CA ARG A 582 -13.29 20.89 -2.25
C ARG A 582 -14.25 22.07 -2.34
N SER A 583 -14.06 22.99 -3.30
CA SER A 583 -15.03 24.05 -3.55
C SER A 583 -16.40 23.48 -3.93
N LYS A 584 -16.47 22.36 -4.65
CA LYS A 584 -17.75 21.68 -4.92
C LYS A 584 -18.35 21.07 -3.66
N ALA A 585 -17.55 20.41 -2.83
CA ALA A 585 -18.00 19.85 -1.56
C ALA A 585 -18.52 20.93 -0.58
N VAL A 586 -17.80 22.05 -0.46
CA VAL A 586 -18.22 23.20 0.36
C VAL A 586 -19.54 23.78 -0.15
N LYS A 587 -19.73 23.93 -1.47
CA LYS A 587 -21.03 24.37 -2.03
C LYS A 587 -22.17 23.44 -1.62
N THR A 588 -21.98 22.13 -1.75
CA THR A 588 -22.99 21.15 -1.31
C THR A 588 -23.24 21.23 0.21
N ALA A 589 -22.21 21.46 1.02
CA ALA A 589 -22.37 21.65 2.45
C ALA A 589 -23.11 22.94 2.80
N ILE A 590 -22.89 24.04 2.07
CA ILE A 590 -23.66 25.28 2.20
C ILE A 590 -25.13 25.04 1.87
N ASP A 591 -25.42 24.31 0.78
CA ASP A 591 -26.80 23.98 0.40
C ASP A 591 -27.50 23.16 1.48
N ASN A 592 -26.81 22.17 2.06
CA ASN A 592 -27.31 21.37 3.17
C ASN A 592 -27.54 22.21 4.43
N TYR A 593 -26.59 23.10 4.77
CA TYR A 593 -26.71 24.04 5.89
C TYR A 593 -27.92 24.95 5.71
N ASN A 594 -28.03 25.63 4.57
CA ASN A 594 -29.14 26.56 4.28
C ASN A 594 -30.49 25.83 4.32
N SER A 595 -30.55 24.61 3.80
CA SER A 595 -31.75 23.77 3.86
C SER A 595 -32.14 23.44 5.31
N ALA A 596 -31.17 23.10 6.17
CA ALA A 596 -31.44 22.80 7.57
C ALA A 596 -31.75 24.06 8.41
N ALA A 597 -31.05 25.16 8.13
CA ALA A 597 -31.22 26.47 8.76
C ALA A 597 -32.63 27.03 8.54
N GLY A 598 -33.17 26.89 7.33
CA GLY A 598 -34.53 27.32 6.99
C GLY A 598 -35.65 26.48 7.63
N LEU A 599 -35.34 25.29 8.17
CA LEU A 599 -36.32 24.44 8.85
C LEU A 599 -36.49 24.77 10.35
N LEU A 600 -35.60 25.57 10.92
CA LEU A 600 -35.64 26.03 12.31
C LEU A 600 -36.66 27.17 12.51
N ASP A 601 -37.08 27.34 13.75
CA ASP A 601 -37.98 28.41 14.17
C ASP A 601 -37.40 29.13 15.42
N PRO A 602 -36.94 30.40 15.29
CA PRO A 602 -36.84 31.16 14.04
C PRO A 602 -35.78 30.58 13.07
N PRO A 603 -35.91 30.83 11.76
CA PRO A 603 -34.94 30.36 10.78
C PRO A 603 -33.58 31.04 10.96
N MET A 604 -32.49 30.28 10.77
CA MET A 604 -31.12 30.80 10.87
C MET A 604 -30.69 31.50 9.57
N PRO A 605 -29.72 32.45 9.63
CA PRO A 605 -29.24 33.16 8.45
C PRO A 605 -28.69 32.22 7.37
N HIS A 606 -29.04 32.50 6.11
CA HIS A 606 -28.46 31.82 4.96
C HIS A 606 -27.03 32.28 4.71
N LEU A 607 -26.17 31.34 4.30
CA LEU A 607 -24.79 31.60 3.90
C LEU A 607 -24.67 31.58 2.39
N GLY A 608 -24.06 32.62 1.84
CA GLY A 608 -23.61 32.68 0.45
C GLY A 608 -22.22 32.06 0.27
N TRP A 609 -21.93 31.59 -0.95
CA TRP A 609 -20.59 31.13 -1.33
C TRP A 609 -19.53 32.23 -1.13
N GLU A 610 -19.86 33.48 -1.50
CA GLU A 610 -18.95 34.63 -1.39
C GLU A 610 -18.61 34.93 0.06
N GLN A 611 -19.61 34.94 0.95
CA GLN A 611 -19.42 35.09 2.40
C GLN A 611 -18.50 34.00 2.96
N VAL A 612 -18.74 32.73 2.61
CA VAL A 612 -17.90 31.60 3.08
C VAL A 612 -16.46 31.68 2.58
N VAL A 613 -16.24 32.16 1.36
CA VAL A 613 -14.88 32.35 0.81
C VAL A 613 -14.18 33.54 1.45
N GLU A 614 -14.88 34.64 1.71
CA GLU A 614 -14.34 35.79 2.43
C GLU A 614 -13.96 35.42 3.87
N TYR A 615 -14.81 34.65 4.56
CA TYR A 615 -14.51 34.12 5.90
C TYR A 615 -13.29 33.20 5.90
N ALA A 616 -13.08 32.41 4.84
CA ALA A 616 -11.89 31.57 4.71
C ALA A 616 -10.59 32.38 4.51
N PHE A 617 -10.69 33.64 4.12
CA PHE A 617 -9.55 34.54 3.91
C PHE A 617 -9.23 35.35 5.16
N LEU A 618 -10.25 35.78 5.91
CA LEU A 618 -10.10 36.70 7.04
C LEU A 618 -9.74 36.01 8.37
N ALA A 619 -9.84 34.67 8.46
CA ALA A 619 -9.82 33.94 9.74
C ALA A 619 -10.91 34.37 10.74
N ASP A 620 -11.69 35.40 10.41
CA ASP A 620 -12.91 35.84 11.07
C ASP A 620 -14.08 34.99 10.56
N PHE A 621 -14.30 33.89 11.26
CA PHE A 621 -15.36 32.95 11.02
C PHE A 621 -16.45 33.14 12.10
N ASP A 622 -17.32 34.13 11.93
CA ASP A 622 -18.39 34.42 12.90
C ASP A 622 -19.36 33.23 13.12
N ILE A 623 -19.51 32.35 12.13
CA ILE A 623 -20.30 31.12 12.26
C ILE A 623 -19.67 30.08 13.21
N LEU A 624 -18.37 30.20 13.54
CA LEU A 624 -17.73 29.39 14.59
C LEU A 624 -17.96 29.96 15.99
N ARG A 625 -18.49 31.19 16.13
CA ARG A 625 -18.84 31.72 17.47
C ARG A 625 -20.00 30.96 18.09
N ASP A 626 -20.83 30.34 17.27
CA ASP A 626 -21.96 29.51 17.71
C ASP A 626 -21.59 28.02 17.86
N THR A 627 -20.32 27.62 17.58
CA THR A 627 -19.83 26.24 17.74
C THR A 627 -18.98 26.05 19.00
N ARG A 628 -18.75 24.79 19.39
CA ARG A 628 -18.33 24.36 20.74
C ARG A 628 -16.92 24.82 21.21
N ALA A 629 -16.19 25.62 20.44
CA ALA A 629 -14.95 26.24 20.88
C ALA A 629 -14.62 27.48 20.02
N GLU A 630 -14.13 28.55 20.64
CA GLU A 630 -13.53 29.67 19.92
C GLU A 630 -12.21 29.23 19.25
N VAL A 631 -12.27 28.45 18.17
CA VAL A 631 -11.10 27.93 17.43
C VAL A 631 -10.12 29.04 17.03
N GLN A 632 -10.65 30.24 16.78
CA GLN A 632 -9.86 31.43 16.45
C GLN A 632 -8.93 31.87 17.59
N SER A 633 -9.29 31.56 18.84
CA SER A 633 -8.45 31.81 20.02
C SER A 633 -7.33 30.78 20.17
N CYS A 634 -7.46 29.61 19.53
CA CYS A 634 -6.48 28.54 19.63
C CYS A 634 -5.21 28.88 18.84
N SER A 635 -4.04 28.78 19.50
CA SER A 635 -2.73 29.00 18.90
C SER A 635 -2.51 28.16 17.64
N TRP A 636 -2.93 26.89 17.64
CA TRP A 636 -2.77 25.98 16.50
C TRP A 636 -3.58 26.36 15.24
N ALA A 637 -4.62 27.19 15.36
CA ALA A 637 -5.41 27.64 14.21
C ALA A 637 -4.76 28.83 13.47
N ARG A 638 -3.98 29.64 14.18
CA ARG A 638 -3.40 30.90 13.68
C ARG A 638 -2.32 30.63 12.62
N PRO A 639 -2.33 31.31 11.44
CA PRO A 639 -1.40 31.03 10.34
C PRO A 639 0.09 31.10 10.70
N ALA A 640 0.50 32.09 11.49
CA ALA A 640 1.90 32.25 11.91
C ALA A 640 2.39 31.08 12.79
N TYR A 641 1.53 30.61 13.69
CA TYR A 641 1.80 29.53 14.62
C TYR A 641 1.85 28.19 13.88
N ARG A 642 0.98 27.98 12.88
CA ARG A 642 1.05 26.82 11.97
C ARG A 642 2.35 26.77 11.17
N LEU A 643 2.83 27.92 10.69
CA LEU A 643 4.12 27.98 9.98
C LEU A 643 5.29 27.66 10.91
N ALA A 644 5.26 28.15 12.14
CA ALA A 644 6.25 27.83 13.17
C ALA A 644 6.23 26.35 13.55
N MET A 645 5.03 25.76 13.68
CA MET A 645 4.82 24.33 13.93
C MET A 645 5.38 23.48 12.78
N ASP A 646 5.04 23.79 11.52
CA ASP A 646 5.57 23.08 10.35
C ASP A 646 7.10 23.14 10.30
N ARG A 647 7.69 24.30 10.63
CA ARG A 647 9.14 24.49 10.73
C ARG A 647 9.76 23.66 11.87
N HIS A 648 9.12 23.63 13.03
CA HIS A 648 9.56 22.80 14.16
C HIS A 648 9.63 21.32 13.77
N PHE A 649 8.55 20.78 13.19
CA PHE A 649 8.52 19.39 12.73
C PHE A 649 9.54 19.11 11.64
N ARG A 650 9.75 20.06 10.71
CA ARG A 650 10.80 19.93 9.69
C ARG A 650 12.21 19.86 10.29
N ILE A 651 12.47 20.59 11.38
CA ILE A 651 13.73 20.52 12.13
C ILE A 651 13.88 19.15 12.82
N LEU A 652 12.83 18.61 13.43
CA LEU A 652 12.85 17.25 13.99
C LEU A 652 13.19 16.20 12.91
N ARG A 653 12.50 16.27 11.77
CA ARG A 653 12.76 15.42 10.60
C ARG A 653 14.20 15.54 10.08
N ALA A 654 14.79 16.75 10.10
CA ALA A 654 16.20 16.93 9.73
C ALA A 654 17.17 16.25 10.71
N ARG A 655 16.88 16.25 12.03
CA ARG A 655 17.70 15.52 13.01
C ARG A 655 17.60 14.01 12.81
N GLU A 656 16.40 13.51 12.54
CA GLU A 656 16.18 12.09 12.19
C GLU A 656 16.92 11.68 10.92
N GLU A 657 16.94 12.55 9.91
CA GLU A 657 17.71 12.29 8.68
C GLU A 657 19.20 12.15 8.97
N ILE A 658 19.78 13.01 9.83
CA ILE A 658 21.19 12.85 10.24
C ILE A 658 21.41 11.52 10.94
N LYS A 659 20.55 11.13 11.89
CA LYS A 659 20.65 9.83 12.58
C LYS A 659 20.61 8.68 11.57
N ARG A 660 19.65 8.69 10.65
CA ARG A 660 19.52 7.69 9.60
C ARG A 660 20.74 7.65 8.69
N LEU A 661 21.26 8.79 8.25
CA LEU A 661 22.44 8.88 7.39
C LEU A 661 23.72 8.42 8.11
N ASN A 662 23.82 8.64 9.44
CA ASN A 662 24.92 8.11 10.24
C ASN A 662 24.91 6.59 10.34
N VAL A 663 23.77 5.95 10.08
CA VAL A 663 23.68 4.48 9.90
C VAL A 663 23.96 4.11 8.44
N GLU A 664 23.24 4.71 7.49
CA GLU A 664 23.33 4.34 6.06
C GLU A 664 24.70 4.59 5.42
N ILE A 665 25.42 5.66 5.81
CA ILE A 665 26.72 6.01 5.21
C ILE A 665 27.79 4.95 5.57
N PRO A 666 28.02 4.57 6.84
CA PRO A 666 28.92 3.48 7.19
C PRO A 666 28.61 2.18 6.46
N ARG A 667 27.33 1.81 6.32
CA ARG A 667 26.91 0.61 5.57
C ARG A 667 27.45 0.63 4.14
N VAL A 668 27.24 1.74 3.43
CA VAL A 668 27.70 1.90 2.03
C VAL A 668 29.22 1.97 1.94
N VAL A 669 29.88 2.70 2.84
CA VAL A 669 31.34 2.86 2.83
C VAL A 669 32.02 1.54 3.14
N LEU A 670 31.55 0.78 4.13
CA LEU A 670 32.14 -0.51 4.47
C LEU A 670 31.90 -1.52 3.36
N ARG A 671 30.67 -1.61 2.83
CA ARG A 671 30.39 -2.48 1.68
C ARG A 671 31.31 -2.19 0.49
N ARG A 672 31.54 -0.92 0.20
CA ARG A 672 32.46 -0.50 -0.86
C ARG A 672 33.92 -0.83 -0.53
N LYS A 673 34.35 -0.62 0.72
CA LYS A 673 35.70 -0.99 1.16
C LYS A 673 35.94 -2.49 1.10
N GLU A 674 34.96 -3.32 1.44
CA GLU A 674 35.05 -4.78 1.28
C GLU A 674 35.13 -5.19 -0.18
N GLN A 675 34.41 -4.50 -1.07
CA GLN A 675 34.56 -4.68 -2.52
C GLN A 675 35.96 -4.27 -3.03
N GLU A 676 36.54 -3.20 -2.48
CA GLU A 676 37.84 -2.64 -2.91
C GLU A 676 39.07 -3.35 -2.28
N LEU A 677 39.01 -3.67 -0.98
CA LEU A 677 40.06 -4.38 -0.23
C LEU A 677 39.96 -5.89 -0.42
N GLY A 678 38.76 -6.37 -0.75
CA GLY A 678 38.48 -7.76 -0.95
C GLY A 678 38.66 -8.62 0.32
N ASP A 679 38.37 -8.04 1.47
CA ASP A 679 38.14 -8.81 2.69
C ASP A 679 36.62 -8.98 2.82
N GLY A 680 36.14 -10.21 2.64
CA GLY A 680 34.79 -10.56 3.01
C GLY A 680 34.72 -10.64 4.53
N THR A 681 33.86 -9.84 5.15
CA THR A 681 33.58 -10.00 6.57
C THR A 681 32.87 -11.34 6.77
N GLY A 682 33.52 -12.21 7.54
CA GLY A 682 33.02 -13.52 7.93
C GLY A 682 31.83 -13.37 8.88
N LYS A 683 30.62 -13.36 8.30
CA LYS A 683 29.38 -13.62 9.04
C LYS A 683 28.97 -15.08 8.80
N THR A 684 28.74 -15.82 9.87
CA THR A 684 28.31 -17.23 9.85
C THR A 684 26.81 -17.35 9.61
N GLU A 685 26.36 -18.46 9.02
CA GLU A 685 24.97 -18.70 8.59
C GLU A 685 23.92 -18.69 9.72
N GLU A 686 24.30 -18.86 10.99
CA GLU A 686 23.40 -18.63 12.13
C GLU A 686 22.89 -17.17 12.19
N GLU A 687 23.65 -16.20 11.66
CA GLU A 687 23.23 -14.80 11.57
C GLU A 687 22.30 -14.53 10.37
N ALA A 688 22.31 -15.41 9.37
CA ALA A 688 21.53 -15.28 8.14
C ALA A 688 20.07 -15.72 8.31
N GLU A 689 19.79 -16.69 9.19
CA GLU A 689 18.42 -17.12 9.52
C GLU A 689 17.64 -16.06 10.33
N ALA A 690 18.33 -15.18 11.04
CA ALA A 690 17.73 -14.08 11.79
C ALA A 690 17.37 -12.86 10.92
N ASP A 691 17.96 -12.72 9.72
CA ASP A 691 17.71 -11.59 8.80
C ASP A 691 16.86 -11.99 7.59
N ARG A 692 15.55 -11.75 7.70
CA ARG A 692 14.57 -11.99 6.62
C ARG A 692 14.95 -11.30 5.31
N GLY A 693 15.62 -10.14 5.37
CA GLY A 693 16.07 -9.39 4.19
C GLY A 693 17.13 -10.13 3.38
N LEU A 694 18.01 -10.86 4.07
CA LEU A 694 18.97 -11.78 3.43
C LEU A 694 18.24 -13.02 2.89
N ALA A 695 17.24 -13.54 3.62
CA ALA A 695 16.43 -14.68 3.19
C ALA A 695 15.61 -14.39 1.92
N LEU A 696 15.10 -13.16 1.72
CA LEU A 696 14.57 -12.80 0.41
C LEU A 696 15.66 -12.79 -0.64
N GLN A 697 16.80 -12.16 -0.39
CA GLN A 697 17.83 -12.03 -1.43
C GLN A 697 18.19 -13.38 -2.00
N VAL A 698 18.29 -14.39 -1.15
CA VAL A 698 18.39 -15.80 -1.51
C VAL A 698 17.16 -16.27 -2.34
N ARG A 699 15.93 -15.95 -1.92
CA ARG A 699 14.69 -16.28 -2.66
C ARG A 699 14.54 -15.62 -4.04
N ARG A 700 14.82 -14.32 -4.19
CA ARG A 700 14.81 -13.58 -5.48
C ARG A 700 15.92 -14.01 -6.42
N TYR A 701 16.95 -14.65 -5.89
CA TYR A 701 18.03 -15.21 -6.66
C TYR A 701 17.68 -16.62 -7.19
N ARG A 702 17.06 -17.46 -6.35
CA ARG A 702 16.48 -18.77 -6.73
C ARG A 702 15.41 -18.67 -7.83
N GLU A 703 14.55 -17.64 -7.77
CA GLU A 703 13.48 -17.44 -8.75
C GLU A 703 13.99 -16.99 -10.14
N ARG A 704 15.18 -16.36 -10.23
CA ARG A 704 15.76 -15.87 -11.48
C ARG A 704 16.11 -16.96 -12.50
N ARG A 705 16.20 -18.23 -12.09
CA ARG A 705 16.66 -19.30 -13.00
C ARG A 705 15.85 -20.61 -13.00
N GLY A 706 14.61 -20.58 -12.52
CA GLY A 706 13.62 -21.58 -12.92
C GLY A 706 13.85 -23.00 -12.41
N VAL A 707 14.27 -23.18 -11.15
CA VAL A 707 14.12 -24.49 -10.49
C VAL A 707 12.68 -24.59 -10.00
N ARG A 708 11.82 -25.25 -10.80
CA ARG A 708 10.46 -25.63 -10.36
C ARG A 708 10.59 -26.55 -9.15
N ALA A 709 9.96 -26.20 -8.04
CA ALA A 709 9.59 -27.18 -7.03
C ALA A 709 8.67 -28.22 -7.70
N THR A 710 9.11 -29.47 -7.77
CA THR A 710 8.20 -30.58 -8.02
C THR A 710 7.23 -30.66 -6.85
N PRO A 711 5.91 -30.77 -7.09
CA PRO A 711 4.97 -30.96 -5.99
C PRO A 711 5.26 -32.30 -5.32
N ARG A 712 5.27 -32.32 -3.98
CA ARG A 712 5.28 -33.55 -3.19
C ARG A 712 4.11 -34.43 -3.66
N PRO A 713 4.31 -35.74 -3.93
CA PRO A 713 3.20 -36.62 -4.23
C PRO A 713 2.27 -36.69 -3.02
N GLU A 714 0.99 -36.44 -3.25
CA GLU A 714 -0.07 -36.68 -2.28
C GLU A 714 -0.08 -38.17 -1.93
N ASN A 715 0.02 -38.48 -0.63
CA ASN A 715 -0.29 -39.80 -0.12
C ASN A 715 -1.79 -40.06 -0.34
N THR A 716 -2.12 -40.71 -1.45
CA THR A 716 -3.36 -41.47 -1.57
C THR A 716 -3.31 -42.60 -0.56
N GLN A 717 -4.06 -42.42 0.53
CA GLN A 717 -4.58 -43.53 1.30
C GLN A 717 -5.55 -44.32 0.41
N GLU A 718 -5.21 -45.55 0.05
CA GLU A 718 -6.22 -46.59 -0.20
C GLU A 718 -5.74 -47.94 0.35
N SER A 719 -6.66 -48.54 1.13
CA SER A 719 -6.71 -49.86 1.78
C SER A 719 -5.71 -50.18 2.89
#